data_AF-A0A6P8D1S2-F1
#
_entry.id   AF-A0A6P8D1S2-F1
#
_cell.length_a   1.000
_cell.length_b   1.000
_cell.length_c   1.000
_cell.angle_alpha   90.00
_cell.angle_beta   90.00
_cell.angle_gamma   90.00
#
_symmetry.space_group_name_H-M   'P 1'
#
loop_
_entity.id
_entity.type
_entity.pdbx_description
1 polymer ?
#
loop_
_entity_poly.entity_id
_entity_poly.type
_entity_poly.pdbx_seq_one_letter_code
_entity_poly.pdbx_strand_id
1 'polypeptide(L)'
;MGSRHCSLKHVSWAISVTLRHFGRSFGFAVHSVRKDDASVSSPIRMHLGENSLLGSENGSGERTNPSEALNELEFLKAFLLLSYIGEAKLEEVISTDEIRQLKDLQMADFESKIWDRLGSRLVKGEDRCKYLEWDSRKTHYYHCHVSPYRSYRFKGPFINKTRTLLHKTLGDENVLLVKLEGFSSVGHPDSLAVYREIAKDGILVGSRRYRFFVFKDGKGERKKDRTASSVKCYFVHLEGNPIFANKSVHEARCMFMHAHTVSSVSNYMIRFSLILSKTVSLEVDLAGVKVEVIPDVECKDEKGNTIYDRKGKPLIHTDGTGYVSADIASKCPGSIIKGKCISNQVTETLAGSGEKTSEQMQRLESHFDEAPLLIQCRLFHEGRAVKGTLLVNNLLNEKTIQVRDSMIKVEKDPQLSTKQTVNSLEIVGMSNKPKGASLSKTLIALLSYGGVPNDYFLNLLKNALGDARGVFSSKRSALKVSLNHCEMDNFNSARMILGGIPLEEPYLHFHLSILMKLEKKSLRSGRIPIPDSYYLMGTADPTGSLKPDEVCIILDSGQISGEVLVYRNPGLHFGDIHVLKATYREELEAYVGNSKYGILFPSVGPRSLADEIAGGDFDGDMYWVSRNPQLLKYYKLSKPWTSASIQQVVNSTKPSDLTADQLEEELINLWLTARFRPSYAISEAADSWQALMDRFLTISADQPQERDLMERNMLQLIDLYYDALDQPKKGGKKVEVPPELKADVFPHYMGKNDSYTSSSILGIIYDTVNSFLEEDHTVREVWKLPIFDVGVSEACLKKWTDLYDNYRKDMAAALNRDEGEDESADEVIQKYKQIFLEAAEFEESSRREEDIFEEALAIYNITYDYAKNVGSVGLCAFAWRVAGSALCKFHAMKQGEKSITCLPSILKEILS
;
A
#
# COMPACT_ATOMS: atom_id res chain seq x y z
N MET A 1 32.13 -28.19 -24.08
CA MET A 1 32.18 -27.44 -22.80
C MET A 1 31.32 -26.16 -22.77
N GLY A 2 30.37 -25.95 -23.72
CA GLY A 2 29.55 -24.73 -23.79
C GLY A 2 28.12 -24.80 -23.20
N SER A 3 27.70 -25.91 -22.57
CA SER A 3 26.30 -26.10 -22.16
C SER A 3 26.02 -25.92 -20.65
N ARG A 4 27.06 -25.80 -19.81
CA ARG A 4 26.90 -25.66 -18.34
C ARG A 4 26.75 -24.23 -17.83
N HIS A 5 27.02 -23.21 -18.64
CA HIS A 5 26.92 -21.79 -18.23
C HIS A 5 25.54 -21.15 -18.42
N CYS A 6 24.65 -21.75 -19.23
CA CYS A 6 23.27 -21.26 -19.42
C CYS A 6 22.31 -21.75 -18.31
N SER A 7 22.56 -22.94 -17.75
CA SER A 7 21.73 -23.56 -16.71
C SER A 7 21.79 -22.81 -15.35
N LEU A 8 22.96 -22.30 -14.96
CA LEU A 8 23.14 -21.58 -13.68
C LEU A 8 22.42 -20.21 -13.64
N LYS A 9 22.24 -19.53 -14.79
CA LYS A 9 21.46 -18.28 -14.87
C LYS A 9 19.95 -18.53 -14.80
N HIS A 10 19.46 -19.68 -15.29
CA HIS A 10 18.04 -20.04 -15.23
C HIS A 10 17.57 -20.52 -13.84
N VAL A 11 18.44 -21.17 -13.06
CA VAL A 11 18.13 -21.57 -11.67
C VAL A 11 18.06 -20.34 -10.75
N SER A 12 18.96 -19.37 -10.94
CA SER A 12 18.90 -18.06 -10.25
C SER A 12 17.63 -17.27 -10.60
N TRP A 13 17.16 -17.38 -11.85
CA TRP A 13 15.90 -16.78 -12.31
C TRP A 13 14.67 -17.39 -11.63
N ALA A 14 14.52 -18.72 -11.54
CA ALA A 14 13.35 -19.35 -10.91
C ALA A 14 13.26 -19.14 -9.38
N ILE A 15 14.42 -19.12 -8.71
CA ILE A 15 14.53 -18.76 -7.28
C ILE A 15 14.22 -17.27 -7.09
N SER A 16 14.64 -16.40 -8.03
CA SER A 16 14.35 -14.97 -8.02
C SER A 16 12.86 -14.66 -8.34
N VAL A 17 12.24 -15.38 -9.27
CA VAL A 17 10.81 -15.31 -9.62
C VAL A 17 9.94 -15.64 -8.40
N THR A 18 10.35 -16.59 -7.58
CA THR A 18 9.56 -17.04 -6.41
C THR A 18 9.98 -16.41 -5.08
N LEU A 19 11.12 -15.71 -4.98
CA LEU A 19 11.52 -15.00 -3.74
C LEU A 19 11.40 -13.48 -3.86
N ARG A 20 11.43 -12.89 -5.07
CA ARG A 20 11.40 -11.43 -5.25
C ARG A 20 10.01 -10.86 -5.47
N HIS A 21 9.08 -11.63 -6.04
CA HIS A 21 7.64 -11.33 -6.04
C HIS A 21 7.05 -11.13 -4.63
N PHE A 22 7.76 -11.58 -3.59
CA PHE A 22 7.28 -11.56 -2.20
C PHE A 22 8.13 -10.69 -1.26
N GLY A 23 9.10 -9.93 -1.78
CA GLY A 23 10.21 -9.37 -0.99
C GLY A 23 10.09 -7.94 -0.48
N ARG A 24 9.06 -7.14 -0.82
CA ARG A 24 9.06 -5.69 -0.53
C ARG A 24 8.42 -5.24 0.80
N SER A 25 7.78 -6.12 1.57
CA SER A 25 7.33 -5.75 2.93
C SER A 25 8.36 -5.96 4.02
N PHE A 26 9.40 -6.79 3.84
CA PHE A 26 10.43 -6.96 4.85
C PHE A 26 11.76 -7.34 4.21
N GLY A 27 12.81 -6.55 4.46
CA GLY A 27 14.13 -6.66 3.83
C GLY A 27 14.75 -8.07 3.90
N PHE A 28 15.39 -8.46 2.81
CA PHE A 28 16.33 -9.58 2.74
C PHE A 28 17.63 -9.05 2.12
N ALA A 29 18.74 -9.25 2.84
CA ALA A 29 20.07 -9.29 2.27
C ALA A 29 20.37 -10.75 1.92
N VAL A 30 20.81 -11.02 0.69
CA VAL A 30 21.47 -12.29 0.36
C VAL A 30 22.95 -11.98 0.22
N HIS A 31 23.76 -12.47 1.17
CA HIS A 31 25.21 -12.45 1.07
C HIS A 31 25.66 -13.52 0.05
N SER A 32 26.48 -13.10 -0.92
CA SER A 32 27.38 -13.98 -1.65
C SER A 32 28.72 -13.26 -1.76
N VAL A 33 29.66 -13.67 -0.92
CA VAL A 33 31.06 -13.23 -0.95
C VAL A 33 31.75 -13.86 -2.16
N ARG A 34 32.41 -13.02 -2.96
CA ARG A 34 33.73 -13.27 -3.56
C ARG A 34 34.32 -11.93 -4.01
N LYS A 35 35.30 -11.46 -3.24
CA LYS A 35 36.28 -10.44 -3.64
C LYS A 35 37.12 -11.04 -4.76
N ASP A 36 37.34 -10.29 -5.83
CA ASP A 36 38.59 -10.32 -6.58
C ASP A 36 38.84 -8.91 -7.15
N ASP A 37 40.05 -8.43 -6.91
CA ASP A 37 40.57 -7.10 -7.24
C ASP A 37 40.68 -6.90 -8.76
N ALA A 38 40.30 -5.72 -9.26
CA ALA A 38 40.81 -5.20 -10.52
C ALA A 38 40.82 -3.67 -10.55
N SER A 39 42.05 -3.17 -10.64
CA SER A 39 42.55 -1.82 -10.78
C SER A 39 41.80 -0.86 -11.71
N VAL A 40 41.67 0.36 -11.19
CA VAL A 40 41.58 1.69 -11.83
C VAL A 40 42.11 1.76 -13.26
N SER A 41 41.27 2.26 -14.19
CA SER A 41 41.72 3.02 -15.36
C SER A 41 40.68 4.06 -15.76
N SER A 42 41.02 5.33 -15.56
CA SER A 42 40.29 6.51 -16.04
C SER A 42 40.27 6.57 -17.57
N PRO A 43 39.22 7.14 -18.19
CA PRO A 43 39.34 7.76 -19.50
C PRO A 43 39.11 9.28 -19.42
N ILE A 44 40.23 9.98 -19.55
CA ILE A 44 40.47 11.07 -20.49
C ILE A 44 39.38 12.16 -20.61
N ARG A 45 39.74 13.28 -19.99
CA ARG A 45 39.22 14.64 -20.13
C ARG A 45 39.40 15.11 -21.59
N MET A 46 38.31 15.47 -22.27
CA MET A 46 38.37 16.32 -23.46
C MET A 46 37.75 17.67 -23.13
N HIS A 47 38.61 18.68 -23.00
CA HIS A 47 38.28 20.09 -23.15
C HIS A 47 37.92 20.35 -24.61
N LEU A 48 36.92 21.22 -24.87
CA LEU A 48 36.91 22.12 -26.03
C LEU A 48 35.79 23.18 -25.91
N GLY A 49 36.23 24.44 -25.75
CA GLY A 49 35.92 25.54 -26.68
C GLY A 49 34.54 26.19 -26.63
N GLU A 50 34.47 27.36 -25.97
CA GLU A 50 33.61 28.48 -26.39
C GLU A 50 33.99 28.93 -27.81
N ASN A 51 33.00 29.19 -28.68
CA ASN A 51 32.99 30.39 -29.54
C ASN A 51 31.70 30.60 -30.33
N SER A 52 31.14 31.79 -30.10
CA SER A 52 30.56 32.79 -31.01
C SER A 52 30.08 32.46 -32.43
N LEU A 53 28.86 32.98 -32.66
CA LEU A 53 28.19 33.43 -33.88
C LEU A 53 29.11 34.00 -34.99
N LEU A 54 28.89 33.56 -36.23
CA LEU A 54 28.83 34.39 -37.46
C LEU A 54 28.34 33.52 -38.64
N GLY A 55 27.37 34.02 -39.39
CA GLY A 55 26.68 33.29 -40.45
C GLY A 55 27.37 33.31 -41.81
N SER A 56 26.98 32.36 -42.66
CA SER A 56 26.83 32.57 -44.10
C SER A 56 25.73 31.66 -44.65
N GLU A 57 24.90 32.24 -45.51
CA GLU A 57 23.73 31.61 -46.16
C GLU A 57 24.15 30.74 -47.35
N ASN A 58 23.52 29.57 -47.49
CA ASN A 58 22.71 29.15 -48.63
C ASN A 58 22.69 27.63 -48.79
N GLY A 59 21.49 27.07 -48.72
CA GLY A 59 21.22 25.65 -48.92
C GLY A 59 19.83 25.28 -48.42
N SER A 60 18.82 25.62 -49.23
CA SER A 60 17.41 25.29 -49.04
C SER A 60 17.19 23.78 -48.96
N GLY A 61 17.02 23.30 -47.74
CA GLY A 61 16.34 22.05 -47.41
C GLY A 61 15.85 22.24 -45.98
N GLU A 62 14.53 22.33 -45.78
CA GLU A 62 13.94 22.37 -44.44
C GLU A 62 14.45 21.16 -43.66
N ARG A 63 15.48 21.36 -42.82
CA ARG A 63 15.86 20.40 -41.80
C ARG A 63 14.75 20.43 -40.75
N THR A 64 13.68 19.71 -41.05
CA THR A 64 12.57 19.46 -40.13
C THR A 64 13.13 18.81 -38.86
N ASN A 65 12.81 19.39 -37.71
CA ASN A 65 13.38 19.00 -36.42
C ASN A 65 12.72 17.68 -35.96
N PRO A 66 13.47 16.63 -35.57
CA PRO A 66 12.90 15.39 -35.01
C PRO A 66 11.92 15.62 -33.85
N SER A 67 12.11 16.71 -33.09
CA SER A 67 11.19 17.15 -32.04
C SER A 67 9.79 17.54 -32.55
N GLU A 68 9.67 18.03 -33.79
CA GLU A 68 8.38 18.35 -34.42
C GLU A 68 7.64 17.09 -34.85
N ALA A 69 8.35 16.15 -35.48
CA ALA A 69 7.77 14.86 -35.89
C ALA A 69 7.33 14.02 -34.68
N LEU A 70 7.97 14.18 -33.51
CA LEU A 70 7.54 13.53 -32.28
C LEU A 70 6.10 13.92 -31.89
N ASN A 71 5.68 15.16 -32.19
CA ASN A 71 4.33 15.66 -31.89
C ASN A 71 3.27 15.12 -32.87
N GLU A 72 3.68 14.51 -33.98
CA GLU A 72 2.76 13.84 -34.91
C GLU A 72 2.34 12.45 -34.42
N LEU A 73 3.04 11.89 -33.42
CA LEU A 73 2.72 10.61 -32.80
C LEU A 73 1.69 10.78 -31.67
N GLU A 74 0.96 9.70 -31.38
CA GLU A 74 0.22 9.58 -30.11
C GLU A 74 1.20 9.75 -28.93
N PHE A 75 0.77 10.43 -27.86
CA PHE A 75 1.66 10.76 -26.73
C PHE A 75 2.32 9.51 -26.12
N LEU A 76 1.58 8.41 -26.02
CA LEU A 76 2.08 7.14 -25.53
C LEU A 76 3.27 6.62 -26.35
N LYS A 77 3.17 6.68 -27.69
CA LYS A 77 4.23 6.32 -28.65
C LYS A 77 5.43 7.25 -28.52
N ALA A 78 5.17 8.55 -28.51
CA ALA A 78 6.20 9.57 -28.35
C ALA A 78 7.00 9.39 -27.05
N PHE A 79 6.31 9.18 -25.93
CA PHE A 79 6.95 9.01 -24.63
C PHE A 79 7.76 7.71 -24.57
N LEU A 80 7.24 6.61 -25.11
CA LEU A 80 7.96 5.34 -25.14
C LEU A 80 9.26 5.44 -25.96
N LEU A 81 9.22 6.15 -27.08
CA LEU A 81 10.43 6.46 -27.86
C LEU A 81 11.44 7.24 -27.01
N LEU A 82 11.00 8.31 -26.33
CA LEU A 82 11.86 9.07 -25.40
C LEU A 82 12.40 8.22 -24.24
N SER A 83 11.65 7.20 -23.78
CA SER A 83 12.13 6.27 -22.77
C SER A 83 13.23 5.35 -23.31
N TYR A 84 13.18 4.97 -24.60
CA TYR A 84 14.11 4.01 -25.22
C TYR A 84 15.39 4.63 -25.78
N ILE A 85 15.48 5.96 -25.87
CA ILE A 85 16.74 6.66 -26.17
C ILE A 85 17.65 6.82 -24.94
N GLY A 86 17.12 6.58 -23.73
CA GLY A 86 17.86 6.68 -22.49
C GLY A 86 18.31 8.12 -22.19
N GLU A 87 19.62 8.35 -22.20
CA GLU A 87 20.21 9.69 -22.02
C GLU A 87 20.70 10.33 -23.32
N ALA A 88 20.55 9.64 -24.45
CA ALA A 88 20.92 10.19 -25.74
C ALA A 88 19.96 11.31 -26.15
N LYS A 89 20.44 12.25 -26.98
CA LYS A 89 19.57 13.27 -27.58
C LYS A 89 18.78 12.67 -28.72
N LEU A 90 17.52 13.09 -28.86
CA LEU A 90 16.61 12.58 -29.88
C LEU A 90 17.19 12.75 -31.29
N GLU A 91 17.76 13.93 -31.56
CA GLU A 91 18.30 14.31 -32.86
C GLU A 91 19.57 13.54 -33.23
N GLU A 92 20.24 12.93 -32.26
CA GLU A 92 21.46 12.15 -32.47
C GLU A 92 21.16 10.68 -32.83
N VAL A 93 19.93 10.20 -32.59
CA VAL A 93 19.62 8.76 -32.63
C VAL A 93 18.51 8.37 -33.61
N ILE A 94 17.64 9.29 -34.01
CA ILE A 94 16.55 9.02 -34.96
C ILE A 94 16.25 10.23 -35.85
N SER A 95 15.95 9.97 -37.13
CA SER A 95 15.59 11.00 -38.12
C SER A 95 14.08 11.31 -38.12
N THR A 96 13.72 12.50 -38.60
CA THR A 96 12.33 12.97 -38.72
C THR A 96 11.47 12.03 -39.58
N ASP A 97 12.01 11.55 -40.71
CA ASP A 97 11.30 10.62 -41.60
C ASP A 97 11.09 9.24 -40.96
N GLU A 98 12.07 8.77 -40.19
CA GLU A 98 11.92 7.53 -39.41
C GLU A 98 10.79 7.65 -38.39
N ILE A 99 10.68 8.78 -37.66
CA ILE A 99 9.58 9.00 -36.71
C ILE A 99 8.22 8.94 -37.42
N ARG A 100 8.09 9.60 -38.57
CA ARG A 100 6.82 9.62 -39.34
C ARG A 100 6.41 8.24 -39.85
N GLN A 101 7.37 7.41 -40.24
CA GLN A 101 7.11 6.02 -40.66
C GLN A 101 6.61 5.12 -39.52
N LEU A 102 6.80 5.52 -38.26
CA LEU A 102 6.32 4.76 -37.11
C LEU A 102 4.89 5.11 -36.72
N LYS A 103 4.33 6.22 -37.22
CA LYS A 103 3.06 6.80 -36.78
C LYS A 103 1.89 5.82 -36.83
N ASP A 104 1.73 5.15 -37.97
CA ASP A 104 0.57 4.30 -38.26
C ASP A 104 0.72 2.87 -37.72
N LEU A 105 1.84 2.55 -37.08
CA LEU A 105 2.04 1.24 -36.46
C LEU A 105 1.13 1.06 -35.24
N GLN A 106 0.61 -0.16 -35.07
CA GLN A 106 -0.04 -0.56 -33.82
C GLN A 106 0.97 -0.54 -32.67
N MET A 107 0.51 -0.28 -31.44
CA MET A 107 1.40 -0.08 -30.28
C MET A 107 2.41 -1.22 -30.06
N ALA A 108 2.00 -2.47 -30.28
CA ALA A 108 2.87 -3.63 -30.11
C ALA A 108 4.01 -3.69 -31.15
N ASP A 109 3.70 -3.39 -32.41
CA ASP A 109 4.66 -3.35 -33.51
C ASP A 109 5.57 -2.12 -33.39
N PHE A 110 4.98 -0.98 -33.00
CA PHE A 110 5.69 0.25 -32.68
C PHE A 110 6.76 -0.05 -31.62
N GLU A 111 6.36 -0.56 -30.44
CA GLU A 111 7.28 -0.88 -29.33
C GLU A 111 8.41 -1.81 -29.75
N SER A 112 8.08 -2.90 -30.45
CA SER A 112 9.07 -3.89 -30.85
C SER A 112 10.11 -3.26 -31.79
N LYS A 113 9.64 -2.46 -32.76
CA LYS A 113 10.51 -1.80 -33.74
C LYS A 113 11.42 -0.75 -33.08
N ILE A 114 10.92 0.08 -32.16
CA ILE A 114 11.77 1.06 -31.46
C ILE A 114 12.71 0.41 -30.45
N TRP A 115 12.30 -0.67 -29.79
CA TRP A 115 13.19 -1.42 -28.90
C TRP A 115 14.36 -2.00 -29.67
N ASP A 116 14.10 -2.73 -30.77
CA ASP A 116 15.16 -3.38 -31.54
C ASP A 116 16.07 -2.34 -32.23
N ARG A 117 15.51 -1.18 -32.61
CA ARG A 117 16.26 -0.09 -33.26
C ARG A 117 17.11 0.72 -32.28
N LEU A 118 16.61 1.01 -31.08
CA LEU A 118 17.20 1.96 -30.12
C LEU A 118 17.36 1.34 -28.72
N GLY A 119 16.24 0.90 -28.12
CA GLY A 119 16.16 0.50 -26.71
C GLY A 119 17.15 -0.60 -26.32
N SER A 120 17.32 -1.63 -27.17
CA SER A 120 18.18 -2.79 -26.88
C SER A 120 19.67 -2.44 -26.75
N ARG A 121 20.08 -1.25 -27.21
CA ARG A 121 21.48 -0.77 -27.19
C ARG A 121 21.70 0.32 -26.15
N LEU A 122 20.71 1.19 -25.96
CA LEU A 122 20.83 2.42 -25.17
C LEU A 122 20.26 2.28 -23.75
N VAL A 123 19.36 1.32 -23.55
CA VAL A 123 18.61 1.15 -22.32
C VAL A 123 18.77 -0.28 -21.84
N LYS A 124 18.81 -0.47 -20.52
CA LYS A 124 18.94 -1.79 -19.95
C LYS A 124 17.66 -2.60 -20.20
N GLY A 125 17.78 -3.90 -20.41
CA GLY A 125 16.63 -4.78 -20.64
C GLY A 125 15.56 -4.73 -19.55
N GLU A 126 15.94 -4.36 -18.33
CA GLU A 126 15.05 -4.13 -17.18
C GLU A 126 14.08 -2.94 -17.37
N ASP A 127 14.47 -1.95 -18.16
CA ASP A 127 13.68 -0.74 -18.42
C ASP A 127 12.74 -0.89 -19.65
N ARG A 128 12.69 -2.07 -20.29
CA ARG A 128 11.80 -2.33 -21.44
C ARG A 128 10.33 -2.36 -21.00
N CYS A 129 9.51 -1.49 -21.58
CA CYS A 129 8.08 -1.40 -21.34
C CYS A 129 7.32 -2.18 -22.42
N LYS A 130 7.00 -3.45 -22.17
CA LYS A 130 6.27 -4.31 -23.11
C LYS A 130 4.94 -4.80 -22.53
N TYR A 131 3.84 -4.15 -22.86
CA TYR A 131 2.51 -4.56 -22.39
C TYR A 131 1.77 -5.42 -23.42
N LEU A 132 0.86 -6.24 -22.91
CA LEU A 132 -0.01 -7.10 -23.70
C LEU A 132 -1.19 -6.29 -24.26
N GLU A 133 -1.82 -5.49 -23.39
CA GLU A 133 -2.87 -4.55 -23.74
C GLU A 133 -2.44 -3.15 -23.34
N TRP A 134 -2.01 -2.37 -24.33
CA TRP A 134 -1.70 -0.95 -24.15
C TRP A 134 -2.95 -0.13 -23.82
N ASP A 135 -4.14 -0.62 -24.17
CA ASP A 135 -5.44 0.08 -24.01
C ASP A 135 -6.30 -0.47 -22.85
N SER A 136 -5.69 -1.07 -21.82
CA SER A 136 -6.38 -1.79 -20.74
C SER A 136 -7.28 -0.95 -19.80
N ARG A 137 -7.65 0.29 -20.16
CA ARG A 137 -8.33 1.30 -19.31
C ARG A 137 -7.61 1.60 -17.98
N LYS A 138 -6.38 1.10 -17.81
CA LYS A 138 -5.54 1.32 -16.63
C LYS A 138 -4.77 2.62 -16.75
N THR A 139 -4.20 3.04 -15.61
CA THR A 139 -3.53 4.34 -15.52
C THR A 139 -2.10 4.25 -16.01
N HIS A 140 -1.69 5.13 -16.91
CA HIS A 140 -0.30 5.25 -17.33
C HIS A 140 0.44 6.28 -16.47
N TYR A 141 1.57 5.87 -15.89
CA TYR A 141 2.47 6.72 -15.13
C TYR A 141 3.74 6.98 -15.94
N TYR A 142 4.02 8.26 -16.16
CA TYR A 142 5.17 8.72 -16.93
C TYR A 142 6.24 9.26 -15.98
N HIS A 143 7.44 8.70 -15.99
CA HIS A 143 8.50 9.10 -15.06
C HIS A 143 9.61 9.87 -15.77
N CYS A 144 10.10 10.92 -15.13
CA CYS A 144 11.26 11.69 -15.57
C CYS A 144 12.27 11.77 -14.43
N HIS A 145 13.48 11.29 -14.69
CA HIS A 145 14.64 11.44 -13.81
C HIS A 145 15.42 12.68 -14.24
N VAL A 146 15.69 13.55 -13.29
CA VAL A 146 16.37 14.83 -13.53
C VAL A 146 17.72 14.80 -12.86
N SER A 147 18.76 14.94 -13.69
CA SER A 147 20.15 15.02 -13.21
C SER A 147 20.53 16.47 -12.85
N PRO A 148 21.54 16.66 -11.99
CA PRO A 148 22.02 18.00 -11.62
C PRO A 148 22.68 18.74 -12.80
N TYR A 149 22.93 18.05 -13.93
CA TYR A 149 23.51 18.63 -15.15
C TYR A 149 22.45 19.04 -16.19
N ARG A 150 21.18 19.22 -15.77
CA ARG A 150 20.04 19.54 -16.64
C ARG A 150 19.77 18.50 -17.74
N SER A 151 20.16 17.25 -17.51
CA SER A 151 19.77 16.12 -18.37
C SER A 151 18.51 15.43 -17.85
N TYR A 152 17.69 14.95 -18.79
CA TYR A 152 16.43 14.26 -18.51
C TYR A 152 16.53 12.82 -18.99
N ARG A 153 16.12 11.88 -18.15
CA ARG A 153 15.98 10.47 -18.50
C ARG A 153 14.54 10.04 -18.26
N PHE A 154 13.84 9.68 -19.32
CA PHE A 154 12.45 9.24 -19.23
C PHE A 154 12.38 7.74 -18.96
N LYS A 155 11.43 7.34 -18.11
CA LYS A 155 11.14 5.93 -17.79
C LYS A 155 9.63 5.69 -17.84
N GLY A 156 9.22 4.55 -18.38
CA GLY A 156 7.82 4.17 -18.55
C GLY A 156 7.35 4.30 -20.00
N PRO A 157 6.04 4.32 -20.25
CA PRO A 157 4.93 4.39 -19.29
C PRO A 157 4.81 3.15 -18.40
N PHE A 158 4.46 3.35 -17.13
CA PHE A 158 4.15 2.30 -16.16
C PHE A 158 2.66 2.17 -15.93
N ILE A 159 2.10 0.97 -16.02
CA ILE A 159 0.68 0.73 -15.74
C ILE A 159 0.45 0.64 -14.23
N ASN A 160 -0.60 1.30 -13.72
CA ASN A 160 -1.09 1.12 -12.35
C ASN A 160 -2.59 0.81 -12.33
N LYS A 161 -3.00 -0.09 -11.41
CA LYS A 161 -4.42 -0.46 -11.20
C LYS A 161 -5.26 0.65 -10.54
N THR A 162 -4.66 1.59 -9.82
CA THR A 162 -5.39 2.62 -9.05
C THR A 162 -5.12 4.03 -9.57
N ARG A 163 -6.18 4.79 -9.83
CA ARG A 163 -6.13 6.20 -10.22
C ARG A 163 -6.13 7.13 -9.01
N THR A 164 -5.50 8.28 -9.15
CA THR A 164 -5.67 9.42 -8.24
C THR A 164 -6.62 10.44 -8.85
N LEU A 165 -7.22 11.31 -8.05
CA LEU A 165 -8.08 12.39 -8.58
C LEU A 165 -7.34 13.24 -9.62
N LEU A 166 -6.06 13.54 -9.39
CA LEU A 166 -5.22 14.27 -10.36
C LEU A 166 -5.25 13.63 -11.78
N HIS A 167 -5.03 12.31 -11.86
CA HIS A 167 -5.03 11.58 -13.14
C HIS A 167 -6.45 11.48 -13.73
N LYS A 168 -7.48 11.30 -12.89
CA LYS A 168 -8.89 11.25 -13.33
C LYS A 168 -9.32 12.57 -13.97
N THR A 169 -8.86 13.70 -13.45
CA THR A 169 -9.23 15.03 -13.92
C THR A 169 -8.40 15.51 -15.12
N LEU A 170 -7.07 15.32 -15.09
CA LEU A 170 -6.19 15.87 -16.12
C LEU A 170 -5.99 14.95 -17.33
N GLY A 171 -6.22 13.64 -17.18
CA GLY A 171 -5.71 12.64 -18.12
C GLY A 171 -4.28 12.23 -17.77
N ASP A 172 -3.97 10.97 -18.04
CA ASP A 172 -2.71 10.34 -17.62
C ASP A 172 -1.51 11.00 -18.34
N GLU A 173 -1.69 11.30 -19.62
CA GLU A 173 -0.73 11.95 -20.52
C GLU A 173 -0.41 13.40 -20.16
N ASN A 174 -1.05 13.96 -19.13
CA ASN A 174 -0.84 15.32 -18.66
C ASN A 174 -0.21 15.34 -17.26
N VAL A 175 0.21 14.19 -16.74
CA VAL A 175 0.85 14.05 -15.42
C VAL A 175 2.20 13.36 -15.56
N LEU A 176 3.26 14.04 -15.10
CA LEU A 176 4.64 13.57 -15.14
C LEU A 176 5.20 13.44 -13.72
N LEU A 177 5.63 12.24 -13.34
CA LEU A 177 6.31 12.00 -12.06
C LEU A 177 7.79 12.34 -12.18
N VAL A 178 8.25 13.30 -11.40
CA VAL A 178 9.64 13.78 -11.43
C VAL A 178 10.43 13.25 -10.24
N LYS A 179 11.56 12.60 -10.53
CA LYS A 179 12.53 12.09 -9.55
C LYS A 179 13.85 12.83 -9.69
N LEU A 180 14.30 13.47 -8.60
CA LEU A 180 15.59 14.14 -8.57
C LEU A 180 16.70 13.17 -8.17
N GLU A 181 17.70 13.03 -9.03
CA GLU A 181 18.93 12.31 -8.74
C GLU A 181 19.72 13.05 -7.65
N GLY A 182 20.54 12.34 -6.88
CA GLY A 182 21.32 12.97 -5.81
C GLY A 182 22.70 12.34 -5.70
N PHE A 183 23.73 13.18 -5.57
CA PHE A 183 25.02 12.75 -5.08
C PHE A 183 24.89 12.28 -3.63
N SER A 184 25.65 11.25 -3.26
CA SER A 184 25.71 10.63 -1.94
C SER A 184 26.32 11.52 -0.83
N SER A 185 26.39 12.84 -1.05
CA SER A 185 26.84 13.84 -0.08
C SER A 185 25.88 15.02 -0.13
N VAL A 186 25.36 15.42 1.04
CA VAL A 186 24.50 16.60 1.33
C VAL A 186 24.49 17.61 0.18
N GLY A 187 23.33 17.79 -0.46
CA GLY A 187 23.19 18.52 -1.73
C GLY A 187 24.02 19.79 -1.81
N HIS A 188 24.95 19.84 -2.76
CA HIS A 188 25.76 21.02 -3.05
C HIS A 188 24.80 22.20 -3.35
N PRO A 189 25.03 23.41 -2.82
CA PRO A 189 24.16 24.57 -3.04
C PRO A 189 23.85 24.81 -4.53
N ASP A 190 24.84 24.60 -5.39
CA ASP A 190 24.72 24.77 -6.85
C ASP A 190 23.72 23.79 -7.49
N SER A 191 23.61 22.55 -6.99
CA SER A 191 22.64 21.58 -7.50
C SER A 191 21.20 21.93 -7.11
N LEU A 192 20.98 22.51 -5.93
CA LEU A 192 19.64 22.97 -5.52
C LEU A 192 19.16 24.15 -6.38
N ALA A 193 20.08 25.03 -6.79
CA ALA A 193 19.76 26.13 -7.69
C ALA A 193 19.26 25.61 -9.05
N VAL A 194 19.97 24.63 -9.65
CA VAL A 194 19.56 24.01 -10.91
C VAL A 194 18.16 23.38 -10.82
N TYR A 195 17.87 22.63 -9.76
CA TYR A 195 16.54 22.03 -9.61
C TYR A 195 15.44 23.07 -9.40
N ARG A 196 15.74 24.18 -8.73
CA ARG A 196 14.80 25.30 -8.58
C ARG A 196 14.47 25.93 -9.93
N GLU A 197 15.47 26.15 -10.77
CA GLU A 197 15.29 26.69 -12.12
C GLU A 197 14.45 25.73 -12.98
N ILE A 198 14.76 24.42 -12.98
CA ILE A 198 13.96 23.42 -13.71
C ILE A 198 12.51 23.39 -13.22
N ALA A 199 12.27 23.52 -11.93
CA ALA A 199 10.92 23.57 -11.38
C ALA A 199 10.13 24.79 -11.85
N LYS A 200 10.79 25.96 -11.95
CA LYS A 200 10.21 27.22 -12.44
C LYS A 200 9.97 27.19 -13.95
N ASP A 201 10.96 26.75 -14.72
CA ASP A 201 10.90 26.73 -16.19
C ASP A 201 9.99 25.62 -16.73
N GLY A 202 9.87 24.52 -15.98
CA GLY A 202 9.18 23.31 -16.39
C GLY A 202 10.03 22.40 -17.29
N ILE A 203 9.55 21.17 -17.46
CA ILE A 203 10.20 20.12 -18.26
C ILE A 203 9.45 19.99 -19.59
N LEU A 204 10.18 20.00 -20.69
CA LEU A 204 9.62 19.77 -22.02
C LEU A 204 9.63 18.27 -22.35
N VAL A 205 8.49 17.77 -22.83
CA VAL A 205 8.34 16.42 -23.39
C VAL A 205 7.65 16.57 -24.75
N GLY A 206 8.43 16.53 -25.83
CA GLY A 206 7.99 17.04 -27.13
C GLY A 206 7.63 18.52 -27.03
N SER A 207 6.47 18.92 -27.56
CA SER A 207 5.94 20.29 -27.43
C SER A 207 5.26 20.59 -26.09
N ARG A 208 5.03 19.57 -25.24
CA ARG A 208 4.28 19.74 -23.99
C ARG A 208 5.20 20.19 -22.87
N ARG A 209 4.87 21.33 -22.26
CA ARG A 209 5.57 21.83 -21.07
C ARG A 209 4.86 21.37 -19.79
N TYR A 210 5.59 20.64 -18.96
CA TYR A 210 5.15 20.16 -17.65
C TYR A 210 5.70 21.08 -16.56
N ARG A 211 4.84 21.58 -15.68
CA ARG A 211 5.23 22.51 -14.59
C ARG A 211 4.98 21.88 -13.23
N PHE A 212 5.78 22.25 -12.23
CA PHE A 212 5.66 21.73 -10.86
C PHE A 212 4.23 21.93 -10.32
N PHE A 213 3.62 20.87 -9.79
CA PHE A 213 2.22 20.92 -9.36
C PHE A 213 2.02 20.51 -7.91
N VAL A 214 2.56 19.36 -7.51
CA VAL A 214 2.39 18.84 -6.15
C VAL A 214 3.48 17.82 -5.82
N PHE A 215 3.88 17.73 -4.55
CA PHE A 215 4.75 16.67 -4.07
C PHE A 215 4.20 15.99 -2.82
N LYS A 216 4.69 14.79 -2.54
CA LYS A 216 4.35 14.00 -1.36
C LYS A 216 5.52 13.14 -0.93
N ASP A 217 5.74 13.03 0.38
CA ASP A 217 6.73 12.12 0.93
C ASP A 217 6.35 10.66 0.63
N GLY A 218 7.32 9.86 0.19
CA GLY A 218 7.13 8.43 0.00
C GLY A 218 7.10 7.70 1.33
N LYS A 219 6.13 6.80 1.50
CA LYS A 219 6.07 5.91 2.65
C LYS A 219 7.21 4.88 2.59
N GLY A 220 8.14 4.97 3.53
CA GLY A 220 8.80 3.82 4.17
C GLY A 220 9.59 2.80 3.33
N GLU A 221 9.88 3.05 2.06
CA GLU A 221 10.79 2.17 1.32
C GLU A 221 12.23 2.39 1.81
N ARG A 222 12.74 1.50 2.67
CA ARG A 222 14.20 1.35 2.83
C ARG A 222 14.74 0.88 1.47
N LYS A 223 15.38 1.78 0.74
CA LYS A 223 15.83 1.53 -0.63
C LYS A 223 17.07 0.65 -0.67
N LYS A 224 17.15 -0.19 -1.71
CA LYS A 224 18.39 -0.87 -2.13
C LYS A 224 19.47 0.14 -2.54
N ASP A 225 19.07 1.32 -3.00
CA ASP A 225 19.97 2.35 -3.51
C ASP A 225 19.93 3.59 -2.61
N ARG A 226 21.09 3.99 -2.10
CA ARG A 226 21.21 5.12 -1.14
C ARG A 226 20.92 6.49 -1.79
N THR A 227 20.83 6.55 -3.12
CA THR A 227 20.74 7.79 -3.92
C THR A 227 19.30 8.16 -4.34
N ALA A 228 18.38 7.18 -4.44
CA ALA A 228 17.03 7.43 -4.94
C ALA A 228 16.11 8.02 -3.84
N SER A 229 15.33 9.06 -4.14
CA SER A 229 14.43 9.70 -3.15
C SER A 229 13.11 8.97 -2.89
N SER A 230 12.63 8.93 -1.65
CA SER A 230 11.25 8.55 -1.34
C SER A 230 10.24 9.62 -1.78
N VAL A 231 10.62 10.89 -1.92
CA VAL A 231 9.70 11.99 -2.27
C VAL A 231 9.23 11.84 -3.72
N LYS A 232 7.90 11.80 -3.90
CA LYS A 232 7.24 11.76 -5.20
C LYS A 232 6.79 13.16 -5.57
N CYS A 233 7.27 13.67 -6.70
CA CYS A 233 6.89 14.98 -7.23
C CYS A 233 6.13 14.81 -8.54
N TYR A 234 5.09 15.61 -8.74
CA TYR A 234 4.23 15.57 -9.91
C TYR A 234 4.27 16.93 -10.59
N PHE A 235 4.61 16.90 -11.87
CA PHE A 235 4.52 18.02 -12.78
C PHE A 235 3.33 17.77 -13.71
N VAL A 236 2.65 18.84 -14.14
CA VAL A 236 1.46 18.71 -14.99
C VAL A 236 1.55 19.58 -16.22
N HIS A 237 0.93 19.10 -17.30
CA HIS A 237 0.67 19.88 -18.49
C HIS A 237 -0.79 20.38 -18.45
N LEU A 238 -0.98 21.70 -18.50
CA LEU A 238 -2.31 22.32 -18.41
C LEU A 238 -2.82 22.79 -19.78
N GLU A 239 -1.92 23.06 -20.71
CA GLU A 239 -2.24 23.54 -22.04
C GLU A 239 -2.95 22.41 -22.82
N GLY A 240 -3.99 22.73 -23.59
CA GLY A 240 -4.78 21.74 -24.31
C GLY A 240 -5.88 21.02 -23.52
N ASN A 241 -5.95 21.15 -22.19
CA ASN A 241 -7.11 20.68 -21.43
C ASN A 241 -8.20 21.77 -21.40
N PRO A 242 -9.43 21.51 -21.90
CA PRO A 242 -10.49 22.54 -21.96
C PRO A 242 -10.86 23.14 -20.59
N ILE A 243 -10.72 22.36 -19.52
CA ILE A 243 -11.02 22.77 -18.15
C ILE A 243 -9.98 23.77 -17.63
N PHE A 244 -8.72 23.61 -18.04
CA PHE A 244 -7.56 24.36 -17.53
C PHE A 244 -6.94 25.31 -18.56
N ALA A 245 -7.56 25.45 -19.74
CA ALA A 245 -7.06 26.29 -20.81
C ALA A 245 -6.83 27.74 -20.33
N ASN A 246 -5.63 28.27 -20.60
CA ASN A 246 -5.18 29.61 -20.22
C ASN A 246 -5.13 29.88 -18.70
N LYS A 247 -5.18 28.85 -17.85
CA LYS A 247 -4.99 29.02 -16.40
C LYS A 247 -3.53 28.89 -16.01
N SER A 248 -3.10 29.75 -15.07
CA SER A 248 -1.86 29.59 -14.35
C SER A 248 -1.87 28.31 -13.49
N VAL A 249 -0.68 27.87 -13.05
CA VAL A 249 -0.55 26.74 -12.13
C VAL A 249 -1.35 26.98 -10.85
N HIS A 250 -1.30 28.20 -10.30
CA HIS A 250 -2.04 28.57 -9.11
C HIS A 250 -3.57 28.44 -9.31
N GLU A 251 -4.10 28.98 -10.40
CA GLU A 251 -5.53 28.88 -10.73
C GLU A 251 -5.95 27.42 -10.93
N ALA A 252 -5.11 26.62 -11.59
CA ALA A 252 -5.36 25.19 -11.77
C ALA A 252 -5.40 24.43 -10.43
N ARG A 253 -4.52 24.75 -9.47
CA ARG A 253 -4.61 24.19 -8.11
C ARG A 253 -5.91 24.60 -7.43
N CYS A 254 -6.35 25.85 -7.59
CA CYS A 254 -7.60 26.36 -7.04
C CYS A 254 -8.85 25.64 -7.59
N MET A 255 -8.79 25.06 -8.79
CA MET A 255 -9.92 24.27 -9.30
C MET A 255 -10.16 22.98 -8.51
N PHE A 256 -9.10 22.36 -7.95
CA PHE A 256 -9.25 21.16 -7.12
C PHE A 256 -9.67 21.53 -5.70
N MET A 257 -9.04 22.55 -5.12
CA MET A 257 -9.37 23.10 -3.80
C MET A 257 -8.69 24.45 -3.60
N HIS A 258 -9.28 25.30 -2.76
CA HIS A 258 -8.74 26.63 -2.43
C HIS A 258 -7.61 26.52 -1.39
N ALA A 259 -6.56 25.74 -1.70
CA ALA A 259 -5.47 25.40 -0.77
C ALA A 259 -4.71 26.61 -0.22
N HIS A 260 -4.82 27.79 -0.84
CA HIS A 260 -4.22 29.02 -0.34
C HIS A 260 -4.88 29.56 0.93
N THR A 261 -6.07 29.06 1.30
CA THR A 261 -6.79 29.45 2.53
C THR A 261 -6.22 28.83 3.80
N VAL A 262 -5.28 27.88 3.69
CA VAL A 262 -4.69 27.20 4.86
C VAL A 262 -3.81 28.13 5.69
N SER A 263 -3.54 27.74 6.93
CA SER A 263 -2.81 28.57 7.89
C SER A 263 -1.31 28.76 7.62
N SER A 264 -0.69 27.95 6.77
CA SER A 264 0.76 28.02 6.49
C SER A 264 1.14 27.43 5.13
N VAL A 265 2.24 27.91 4.53
CA VAL A 265 2.78 27.33 3.29
C VAL A 265 3.12 25.84 3.45
N SER A 266 3.66 25.41 4.59
CA SER A 266 3.94 23.98 4.85
C SER A 266 2.67 23.13 4.80
N ASN A 267 1.54 23.66 5.27
CA ASN A 267 0.25 22.98 5.19
C ASN A 267 -0.28 22.87 3.77
N TYR A 268 0.06 23.83 2.89
CA TYR A 268 -0.45 23.88 1.52
C TYR A 268 -0.23 22.55 0.78
N MET A 269 1.01 22.06 0.68
CA MET A 269 1.30 20.82 -0.08
C MET A 269 0.80 19.57 0.64
N ILE A 270 0.78 19.57 1.97
CA ILE A 270 0.23 18.44 2.74
C ILE A 270 -1.26 18.28 2.41
N ARG A 271 -2.03 19.37 2.42
CA ARG A 271 -3.47 19.34 2.09
C ARG A 271 -3.70 19.12 0.60
N PHE A 272 -2.94 19.80 -0.26
CA PHE A 272 -3.08 19.66 -1.70
C PHE A 272 -2.76 18.24 -2.19
N SER A 273 -1.83 17.54 -1.53
CA SER A 273 -1.51 16.12 -1.82
C SER A 273 -2.68 15.14 -1.61
N LEU A 274 -3.82 15.58 -1.04
CA LEU A 274 -5.03 14.76 -0.94
C LEU A 274 -5.52 14.28 -2.31
N ILE A 275 -5.33 15.06 -3.39
CA ILE A 275 -5.68 14.68 -4.78
C ILE A 275 -4.84 13.52 -5.32
N LEU A 276 -3.74 13.19 -4.65
CA LEU A 276 -2.85 12.05 -4.96
C LEU A 276 -3.23 10.79 -4.16
N SER A 277 -4.33 10.82 -3.41
CA SER A 277 -4.85 9.62 -2.74
C SER A 277 -5.24 8.58 -3.79
N LYS A 278 -4.92 7.31 -3.52
CA LYS A 278 -5.39 6.17 -4.33
C LYS A 278 -6.83 5.86 -3.90
N THR A 279 -7.78 6.11 -4.78
CA THR A 279 -9.21 6.16 -4.42
C THR A 279 -10.10 5.66 -5.55
N VAL A 280 -11.28 5.17 -5.19
CA VAL A 280 -12.38 4.89 -6.13
C VAL A 280 -13.32 6.09 -6.09
N SER A 281 -13.66 6.66 -7.24
CA SER A 281 -14.64 7.76 -7.29
C SER A 281 -16.03 7.14 -7.17
N LEU A 282 -16.84 7.64 -6.24
CA LEU A 282 -18.23 7.21 -6.11
C LEU A 282 -19.08 7.93 -7.16
N GLU A 283 -19.85 7.19 -7.94
CA GLU A 283 -20.74 7.75 -8.97
C GLU A 283 -21.97 8.39 -8.33
N VAL A 284 -21.82 9.63 -7.89
CA VAL A 284 -22.88 10.44 -7.28
C VAL A 284 -22.91 11.81 -7.93
N ASP A 285 -24.10 12.26 -8.32
CA ASP A 285 -24.31 13.64 -8.74
C ASP A 285 -24.26 14.58 -7.53
N LEU A 286 -23.06 15.11 -7.26
CA LEU A 286 -22.82 16.01 -6.15
C LEU A 286 -23.56 17.36 -6.27
N ALA A 287 -24.07 17.72 -7.45
CA ALA A 287 -24.89 18.93 -7.58
C ALA A 287 -26.27 18.76 -6.91
N GLY A 288 -26.77 17.52 -6.87
CA GLY A 288 -28.02 17.15 -6.19
C GLY A 288 -27.83 16.67 -4.74
N VAL A 289 -26.60 16.61 -4.24
CA VAL A 289 -26.29 16.19 -2.85
C VAL A 289 -26.22 17.40 -1.94
N LYS A 290 -26.92 17.34 -0.82
CA LYS A 290 -26.86 18.36 0.23
C LYS A 290 -25.66 18.07 1.14
N VAL A 291 -24.61 18.88 1.00
CA VAL A 291 -23.44 18.84 1.89
C VAL A 291 -23.62 19.87 3.01
N GLU A 292 -23.93 19.41 4.21
CA GLU A 292 -24.13 20.25 5.39
C GLU A 292 -22.89 20.26 6.27
N VAL A 293 -22.52 21.43 6.80
CA VAL A 293 -21.50 21.53 7.83
C VAL A 293 -22.19 21.58 9.19
N ILE A 294 -21.87 20.62 10.06
CA ILE A 294 -22.35 20.55 11.44
C ILE A 294 -21.19 20.79 12.41
N PRO A 295 -21.41 21.42 13.57
CA PRO A 295 -20.32 21.71 14.51
C PRO A 295 -19.73 20.44 15.10
N ASP A 296 -18.45 20.45 15.47
CA ASP A 296 -17.88 19.38 16.29
C ASP A 296 -18.50 19.34 17.70
N VAL A 297 -18.52 18.15 18.31
CA VAL A 297 -18.97 17.98 19.69
C VAL A 297 -17.81 18.31 20.62
N GLU A 298 -17.92 19.39 21.38
CA GLU A 298 -16.89 19.83 22.32
C GLU A 298 -16.80 18.95 23.57
N CYS A 299 -15.58 18.77 24.08
CA CYS A 299 -15.33 18.13 25.37
C CYS A 299 -15.71 19.09 26.50
N LYS A 300 -16.36 18.56 27.54
CA LYS A 300 -16.88 19.35 28.66
C LYS A 300 -16.38 18.82 30.00
N ASP A 301 -16.18 19.75 30.94
CA ASP A 301 -15.91 19.41 32.34
C ASP A 301 -17.18 18.92 33.07
N GLU A 302 -17.03 18.52 34.33
CA GLU A 302 -18.15 18.06 35.17
C GLU A 302 -19.24 19.13 35.39
N LYS A 303 -18.92 20.41 35.15
CA LYS A 303 -19.82 21.55 35.27
C LYS A 303 -20.45 21.96 33.93
N GLY A 304 -20.10 21.27 32.84
CA GLY A 304 -20.59 21.52 31.49
C GLY A 304 -19.84 22.61 30.71
N ASN A 305 -18.71 23.10 31.20
CA ASN A 305 -17.89 24.10 30.51
C ASN A 305 -16.98 23.44 29.46
N THR A 306 -16.82 24.11 28.32
CA THR A 306 -15.90 23.69 27.25
C THR A 306 -14.46 23.64 27.76
N ILE A 307 -13.78 22.52 27.49
CA ILE A 307 -12.37 22.35 27.81
C ILE A 307 -11.54 22.73 26.59
N TYR A 308 -10.54 23.57 26.82
CA TYR A 308 -9.61 24.03 25.80
C TYR A 308 -8.26 23.34 25.94
N ASP A 309 -7.63 23.07 24.80
CA ASP A 309 -6.25 22.65 24.76
C ASP A 309 -5.31 23.78 25.23
N ARG A 310 -4.01 23.47 25.37
CA ARG A 310 -3.00 24.46 25.78
C ARG A 310 -2.84 25.63 24.80
N LYS A 311 -3.43 25.57 23.60
CA LYS A 311 -3.41 26.60 22.56
C LYS A 311 -4.72 27.41 22.51
N GLY A 312 -5.67 27.12 23.40
CA GLY A 312 -6.98 27.80 23.44
C GLY A 312 -7.98 27.30 22.40
N LYS A 313 -7.75 26.14 21.77
CA LYS A 313 -8.74 25.49 20.88
C LYS A 313 -9.61 24.52 21.70
N PRO A 314 -10.94 24.46 21.50
CA PRO A 314 -11.77 23.48 22.19
C PRO A 314 -11.30 22.06 21.85
N LEU A 315 -11.20 21.21 22.87
CA LEU A 315 -11.06 19.77 22.68
C LEU A 315 -12.39 19.23 22.15
N ILE A 316 -12.34 18.23 21.26
CA ILE A 316 -13.52 17.71 20.57
C ILE A 316 -13.57 16.19 20.62
N HIS A 317 -14.80 15.66 20.67
CA HIS A 317 -15.08 14.23 20.64
C HIS A 317 -15.17 13.66 19.22
N THR A 318 -15.40 14.49 18.22
CA THR A 318 -15.78 14.05 16.87
C THR A 318 -14.74 14.31 15.79
N ASP A 319 -13.45 14.45 16.15
CA ASP A 319 -12.39 14.83 15.20
C ASP A 319 -12.33 13.87 14.01
N GLY A 320 -12.66 14.35 12.82
CA GLY A 320 -12.51 13.60 11.58
C GLY A 320 -13.68 12.69 11.20
N THR A 321 -14.82 12.73 11.88
CA THR A 321 -16.00 11.91 11.52
C THR A 321 -17.30 12.69 11.33
N GLY A 322 -18.08 12.30 10.34
CA GLY A 322 -19.36 12.89 9.97
C GLY A 322 -20.40 11.82 9.61
N TYR A 323 -21.46 12.21 8.91
CA TYR A 323 -22.56 11.32 8.56
C TYR A 323 -22.86 11.29 7.07
N VAL A 324 -23.38 10.16 6.61
CA VAL A 324 -23.87 9.97 5.25
C VAL A 324 -25.20 9.25 5.25
N SER A 325 -26.10 9.68 4.39
CA SER A 325 -27.39 9.04 4.14
C SER A 325 -27.22 7.64 3.54
N ALA A 326 -28.15 6.74 3.86
CA ALA A 326 -28.10 5.33 3.45
C ALA A 326 -28.11 5.14 1.92
N ASP A 327 -28.81 6.01 1.17
CA ASP A 327 -28.87 5.95 -0.29
C ASP A 327 -27.52 6.26 -0.96
N ILE A 328 -26.71 7.14 -0.37
CA ILE A 328 -25.35 7.39 -0.85
C ILE A 328 -24.43 6.23 -0.44
N ALA A 329 -24.55 5.74 0.80
CA ALA A 329 -23.69 4.68 1.31
C ALA A 329 -23.89 3.34 0.57
N SER A 330 -25.12 3.00 0.19
CA SER A 330 -25.46 1.80 -0.59
C SER A 330 -24.85 1.79 -2.00
N LYS A 331 -24.47 2.95 -2.56
CA LYS A 331 -23.78 3.03 -3.85
C LYS A 331 -22.31 2.64 -3.78
N CYS A 332 -21.75 2.47 -2.58
CA CYS A 332 -20.38 2.04 -2.43
C CYS A 332 -20.23 0.62 -2.99
N PRO A 333 -19.29 0.37 -3.92
CA PRO A 333 -19.07 -0.98 -4.42
C PRO A 333 -18.56 -1.85 -3.26
N GLY A 334 -18.71 -3.17 -3.37
CA GLY A 334 -18.29 -4.14 -2.33
C GLY A 334 -16.85 -3.93 -1.83
N SER A 335 -16.48 -4.60 -0.73
CA SER A 335 -15.27 -4.32 0.08
C SER A 335 -14.10 -3.62 -0.63
N ILE A 336 -13.94 -2.31 -0.38
CA ILE A 336 -12.81 -1.49 -0.82
C ILE A 336 -11.76 -1.45 0.29
N ILE A 337 -10.51 -1.78 -0.05
CA ILE A 337 -9.33 -1.56 0.81
C ILE A 337 -8.27 -0.80 0.02
N LYS A 338 -7.89 0.40 0.50
CA LYS A 338 -6.88 1.28 -0.12
C LYS A 338 -7.18 1.59 -1.60
N GLY A 339 -8.44 1.85 -1.92
CA GLY A 339 -8.89 2.18 -3.28
C GLY A 339 -8.88 1.00 -4.25
N LYS A 340 -8.83 -0.25 -3.77
CA LYS A 340 -9.01 -1.47 -4.58
C LYS A 340 -10.29 -2.18 -4.16
N CYS A 341 -11.15 -2.52 -5.12
CA CYS A 341 -12.30 -3.39 -4.89
C CYS A 341 -11.80 -4.85 -4.82
N ILE A 342 -12.20 -5.56 -3.77
CA ILE A 342 -11.90 -6.99 -3.61
C ILE A 342 -13.18 -7.75 -3.97
N SER A 343 -13.11 -8.66 -4.93
CA SER A 343 -14.20 -9.63 -5.14
C SER A 343 -14.19 -10.62 -3.97
N ASN A 344 -15.19 -10.51 -3.09
CA ASN A 344 -15.32 -11.35 -1.89
C ASN A 344 -15.81 -12.79 -2.17
N GLN A 345 -15.77 -13.24 -3.42
CA GLN A 345 -16.31 -14.55 -3.83
C GLN A 345 -15.73 -15.72 -3.01
N VAL A 346 -14.47 -15.63 -2.55
CA VAL A 346 -13.83 -16.71 -1.78
C VAL A 346 -14.33 -16.79 -0.32
N THR A 347 -14.74 -15.68 0.29
CA THR A 347 -15.30 -15.69 1.65
C THR A 347 -16.71 -16.29 1.70
N GLU A 348 -17.52 -16.08 0.66
CA GLU A 348 -18.82 -16.76 0.51
C GLU A 348 -18.65 -18.26 0.28
N THR A 349 -17.56 -18.62 -0.39
CA THR A 349 -17.18 -20.00 -0.67
C THR A 349 -16.78 -20.80 0.59
N LEU A 350 -16.27 -20.12 1.63
CA LEU A 350 -15.96 -20.73 2.93
C LEU A 350 -17.20 -20.89 3.85
N ALA A 351 -18.31 -20.20 3.53
CA ALA A 351 -19.58 -20.32 4.23
C ALA A 351 -20.47 -21.38 3.55
N GLY A 352 -20.13 -22.65 3.80
CA GLY A 352 -20.88 -23.88 3.50
C GLY A 352 -22.02 -23.82 2.48
N SER A 353 -21.80 -24.41 1.29
CA SER A 353 -22.87 -24.78 0.37
C SER A 353 -23.54 -26.10 0.78
N GLY A 354 -24.36 -26.06 1.84
CA GLY A 354 -25.52 -26.96 1.91
C GLY A 354 -26.56 -26.48 0.89
N GLU A 355 -27.39 -27.37 0.32
CA GLU A 355 -28.44 -27.02 -0.64
C GLU A 355 -29.27 -25.83 -0.13
N LYS A 356 -29.04 -24.64 -0.70
CA LYS A 356 -29.67 -23.38 -0.31
C LYS A 356 -30.99 -23.26 -1.05
N THR A 357 -32.10 -23.13 -0.32
CA THR A 357 -33.43 -22.83 -0.87
C THR A 357 -33.44 -21.44 -1.53
N SER A 358 -34.42 -21.16 -2.41
CA SER A 358 -34.52 -19.86 -3.12
C SER A 358 -34.58 -18.64 -2.18
N GLU A 359 -35.04 -18.82 -0.94
CA GLU A 359 -35.03 -17.80 0.11
C GLU A 359 -33.61 -17.49 0.66
N GLN A 360 -32.65 -18.43 0.57
CA GLN A 360 -31.27 -18.22 0.99
C GLN A 360 -30.38 -17.62 -0.11
N MET A 361 -30.72 -17.79 -1.40
CA MET A 361 -30.11 -17.02 -2.49
C MET A 361 -30.49 -15.54 -2.40
N GLN A 362 -31.75 -15.22 -2.07
CA GLN A 362 -32.17 -13.85 -1.75
C GLN A 362 -31.41 -13.24 -0.55
N ARG A 363 -30.98 -14.05 0.42
CA ARG A 363 -30.17 -13.58 1.57
C ARG A 363 -28.68 -13.41 1.25
N LEU A 364 -28.15 -14.07 0.23
CA LEU A 364 -26.77 -13.87 -0.23
C LEU A 364 -26.67 -12.68 -1.18
N GLU A 365 -27.66 -12.51 -2.07
CA GLU A 365 -27.82 -11.28 -2.85
C GLU A 365 -27.96 -10.06 -1.92
N SER A 366 -28.66 -10.20 -0.78
CA SER A 366 -28.76 -9.12 0.21
C SER A 366 -27.47 -8.77 0.96
N HIS A 367 -26.42 -9.61 0.93
CA HIS A 367 -25.12 -9.25 1.52
C HIS A 367 -24.30 -8.30 0.63
N PHE A 368 -24.63 -8.18 -0.65
CA PHE A 368 -24.09 -7.15 -1.55
C PHE A 368 -24.86 -5.82 -1.46
N ASP A 369 -26.03 -5.82 -0.82
CA ASP A 369 -26.91 -4.65 -0.66
C ASP A 369 -26.78 -3.96 0.72
N GLU A 370 -26.03 -4.53 1.67
CA GLU A 370 -25.85 -3.92 3.00
C GLU A 370 -24.80 -2.80 2.96
N ALA A 371 -25.25 -1.56 3.21
CA ALA A 371 -24.38 -0.39 3.25
C ALA A 371 -23.25 -0.56 4.30
N PRO A 372 -22.00 -0.19 3.96
CA PRO A 372 -20.89 -0.25 4.91
C PRO A 372 -21.16 0.70 6.09
N LEU A 373 -20.85 0.29 7.33
CA LEU A 373 -21.02 1.12 8.52
C LEU A 373 -20.24 2.45 8.43
N LEU A 374 -18.98 2.39 8.01
CA LEU A 374 -18.08 3.53 7.91
C LEU A 374 -17.44 3.60 6.53
N ILE A 375 -17.37 4.81 5.99
CA ILE A 375 -16.72 5.10 4.71
C ILE A 375 -15.60 6.12 4.95
N GLN A 376 -14.35 5.71 4.73
CA GLN A 376 -13.22 6.64 4.74
C GLN A 376 -13.12 7.33 3.37
N CYS A 377 -13.27 8.64 3.34
CA CYS A 377 -13.37 9.38 2.07
C CYS A 377 -12.43 10.59 2.00
N ARG A 378 -12.35 11.17 0.79
CA ARG A 378 -11.94 12.55 0.53
C ARG A 378 -13.06 13.18 -0.30
N LEU A 379 -13.65 14.25 0.19
CA LEU A 379 -14.69 14.97 -0.53
C LEU A 379 -14.13 16.31 -0.99
N PHE A 380 -14.16 16.53 -2.30
CA PHE A 380 -13.87 17.81 -2.93
C PHE A 380 -15.21 18.39 -3.36
N HIS A 381 -15.56 19.56 -2.83
CA HIS A 381 -16.85 20.18 -3.08
C HIS A 381 -16.75 21.71 -2.98
N GLU A 382 -17.03 22.40 -4.08
CA GLU A 382 -17.05 23.87 -4.15
C GLU A 382 -15.75 24.52 -3.65
N GLY A 383 -14.60 23.94 -4.00
CA GLY A 383 -13.28 24.42 -3.56
C GLY A 383 -12.89 24.02 -2.14
N ARG A 384 -13.78 23.38 -1.36
CA ARG A 384 -13.41 22.74 -0.09
C ARG A 384 -12.77 21.39 -0.31
N ALA A 385 -11.85 21.02 0.58
CA ALA A 385 -11.35 19.65 0.69
C ALA A 385 -11.60 19.11 2.08
N VAL A 386 -12.40 18.05 2.15
CA VAL A 386 -12.79 17.36 3.38
C VAL A 386 -12.11 16.00 3.43
N LYS A 387 -11.57 15.64 4.59
CA LYS A 387 -10.96 14.32 4.86
C LYS A 387 -11.51 13.80 6.18
N GLY A 388 -12.02 12.57 6.15
CA GLY A 388 -12.46 11.88 7.35
C GLY A 388 -13.17 10.56 7.07
N THR A 389 -13.94 10.11 8.05
CA THR A 389 -14.90 9.01 7.92
C THR A 389 -16.33 9.54 7.91
N LEU A 390 -17.22 8.83 7.22
CA LEU A 390 -18.66 9.06 7.23
C LEU A 390 -19.34 7.82 7.80
N LEU A 391 -20.04 7.98 8.93
CA LEU A 391 -20.91 6.97 9.53
C LEU A 391 -22.26 6.97 8.81
N VAL A 392 -22.77 5.80 8.47
CA VAL A 392 -24.13 5.69 7.93
C VAL A 392 -25.14 6.12 8.98
N ASN A 393 -26.06 6.99 8.58
CA ASN A 393 -27.15 7.46 9.42
C ASN A 393 -28.48 7.35 8.65
N ASN A 394 -29.27 6.34 9.01
CA ASN A 394 -30.57 6.03 8.44
C ASN A 394 -31.65 7.09 8.76
N LEU A 395 -31.38 7.99 9.71
CA LEU A 395 -32.28 9.10 10.06
C LEU A 395 -32.05 10.33 9.18
N LEU A 396 -31.02 10.35 8.33
CA LEU A 396 -30.81 11.44 7.38
C LEU A 396 -31.75 11.34 6.20
N ASN A 397 -32.18 12.51 5.71
CA ASN A 397 -32.84 12.60 4.42
C ASN A 397 -31.92 12.08 3.30
N GLU A 398 -32.51 11.50 2.27
CA GLU A 398 -31.77 11.03 1.10
C GLU A 398 -30.88 12.12 0.51
N LYS A 399 -29.76 11.71 -0.11
CA LYS A 399 -28.78 12.59 -0.76
C LYS A 399 -28.16 13.63 0.19
N THR A 400 -28.01 13.29 1.47
CA THR A 400 -27.39 14.17 2.47
C THR A 400 -26.03 13.64 2.93
N ILE A 401 -25.04 14.53 3.01
CA ILE A 401 -23.74 14.31 3.65
C ILE A 401 -23.56 15.40 4.70
N GLN A 402 -23.27 15.02 5.94
CA GLN A 402 -22.94 15.96 7.01
C GLN A 402 -21.46 15.84 7.35
N VAL A 403 -20.73 16.95 7.23
CA VAL A 403 -19.30 17.05 7.54
C VAL A 403 -19.10 17.95 8.75
N ARG A 404 -18.05 17.69 9.54
CA ARG A 404 -17.69 18.51 10.70
C ARG A 404 -16.56 19.48 10.38
N ASP A 405 -16.44 20.56 11.16
CA ASP A 405 -15.38 21.56 11.01
C ASP A 405 -13.98 20.91 11.04
N SER A 406 -13.77 19.94 11.93
CA SER A 406 -12.55 19.15 12.04
C SER A 406 -12.21 18.38 10.76
N MET A 407 -13.20 17.97 9.96
CA MET A 407 -13.00 17.24 8.70
C MET A 407 -12.57 18.16 7.56
N ILE A 408 -12.93 19.44 7.61
CA ILE A 408 -12.60 20.42 6.58
C ILE A 408 -11.12 20.78 6.72
N LYS A 409 -10.31 20.31 5.77
CA LYS A 409 -8.85 20.56 5.78
C LYS A 409 -8.46 21.77 4.93
N VAL A 410 -9.33 22.16 3.99
CA VAL A 410 -9.22 23.36 3.16
C VAL A 410 -10.60 23.99 3.04
N GLU A 411 -10.69 25.27 3.38
CA GLU A 411 -11.93 26.04 3.26
C GLU A 411 -12.09 26.66 1.87
N LYS A 412 -13.33 26.99 1.52
CA LYS A 412 -13.58 27.74 0.28
C LYS A 412 -13.23 29.21 0.50
N ASP A 413 -12.41 29.75 -0.40
CA ASP A 413 -12.31 31.19 -0.62
C ASP A 413 -13.65 31.79 -1.13
N PRO A 414 -14.29 32.72 -0.39
CA PRO A 414 -15.52 33.38 -0.82
C PRO A 414 -15.37 34.28 -2.05
N GLN A 415 -14.14 34.69 -2.39
CA GLN A 415 -13.87 35.59 -3.53
C GLN A 415 -13.76 34.83 -4.85
N LEU A 416 -13.53 33.51 -4.82
CA LEU A 416 -13.41 32.67 -6.01
C LEU A 416 -14.75 32.04 -6.39
N SER A 417 -15.01 31.96 -7.70
CA SER A 417 -16.19 31.28 -8.23
C SER A 417 -16.07 29.76 -8.02
N THR A 418 -17.05 29.17 -7.34
CA THR A 418 -17.10 27.72 -7.09
C THR A 418 -17.66 26.92 -8.27
N LYS A 419 -18.24 27.59 -9.28
CA LYS A 419 -18.92 26.97 -10.43
C LYS A 419 -18.02 26.12 -11.33
N GLN A 420 -16.70 26.34 -11.28
CA GLN A 420 -15.71 25.64 -12.11
C GLN A 420 -14.86 24.64 -11.31
N THR A 421 -15.19 24.38 -10.04
CA THR A 421 -14.38 23.50 -9.18
C THR A 421 -14.64 22.02 -9.48
N VAL A 422 -13.62 21.20 -9.26
CA VAL A 422 -13.70 19.75 -9.39
C VAL A 422 -14.38 19.19 -8.17
N ASN A 423 -15.63 18.74 -8.34
CA ASN A 423 -16.39 18.09 -7.29
C ASN A 423 -16.26 16.57 -7.41
N SER A 424 -15.82 15.90 -6.36
CA SER A 424 -15.73 14.44 -6.33
C SER A 424 -15.78 13.87 -4.91
N LEU A 425 -16.43 12.71 -4.75
CA LEU A 425 -16.41 11.90 -3.54
C LEU A 425 -15.51 10.68 -3.78
N GLU A 426 -14.32 10.70 -3.17
CA GLU A 426 -13.26 9.73 -3.39
C GLU A 426 -13.16 8.77 -2.19
N ILE A 427 -13.51 7.49 -2.41
CA ILE A 427 -13.52 6.44 -1.39
C ILE A 427 -12.14 5.79 -1.26
N VAL A 428 -11.67 5.63 -0.03
CA VAL A 428 -10.32 5.12 0.28
C VAL A 428 -10.36 3.77 0.93
N GLY A 429 -11.33 3.56 1.81
CA GLY A 429 -11.58 2.31 2.49
C GLY A 429 -12.92 2.35 3.18
N MET A 430 -13.37 1.19 3.63
CA MET A 430 -14.65 1.04 4.33
C MET A 430 -14.47 0.14 5.56
N SER A 431 -15.44 0.17 6.46
CA SER A 431 -15.63 -0.88 7.47
C SER A 431 -15.84 -2.23 6.76
N ASN A 432 -14.90 -3.15 6.95
CA ASN A 432 -14.95 -4.49 6.38
C ASN A 432 -14.83 -5.53 7.51
N LYS A 433 -15.19 -6.78 7.21
CA LYS A 433 -14.99 -7.90 8.15
C LYS A 433 -13.54 -7.92 8.64
N PRO A 434 -13.29 -7.82 9.96
CA PRO A 434 -11.94 -7.75 10.48
C PRO A 434 -11.21 -9.07 10.23
N LYS A 435 -9.93 -8.98 9.84
CA LYS A 435 -9.02 -10.12 9.84
C LYS A 435 -8.60 -10.43 11.28
N GLY A 436 -8.10 -11.65 11.51
CA GLY A 436 -7.48 -12.01 12.78
C GLY A 436 -6.36 -11.02 13.15
N ALA A 437 -6.37 -10.52 14.39
CA ALA A 437 -5.35 -9.59 14.84
C ALA A 437 -4.05 -10.30 15.19
N SER A 438 -2.96 -9.55 15.12
CA SER A 438 -1.66 -9.96 15.63
C SER A 438 -1.13 -8.89 16.56
N LEU A 439 -0.37 -9.30 17.56
CA LEU A 439 0.42 -8.39 18.38
C LEU A 439 1.51 -7.74 17.52
N SER A 440 2.01 -6.59 17.96
CA SER A 440 3.22 -5.96 17.42
C SER A 440 4.30 -5.95 18.50
N LYS A 441 5.58 -5.79 18.13
CA LYS A 441 6.67 -5.65 19.11
C LYS A 441 6.42 -4.54 20.14
N THR A 442 5.84 -3.43 19.70
CA THR A 442 5.48 -2.29 20.56
C THR A 442 4.35 -2.67 21.52
N LEU A 443 3.29 -3.30 21.00
CA LEU A 443 2.18 -3.76 21.83
C LEU A 443 2.61 -4.85 22.83
N ILE A 444 3.50 -5.77 22.46
CA ILE A 444 4.08 -6.76 23.38
C ILE A 444 4.86 -6.06 24.49
N ALA A 445 5.71 -5.07 24.15
CA ALA A 445 6.45 -4.32 25.15
C ALA A 445 5.53 -3.59 26.13
N LEU A 446 4.47 -2.92 25.63
CA LEU A 446 3.49 -2.22 26.47
C LEU A 446 2.65 -3.17 27.34
N LEU A 447 2.20 -4.30 26.78
CA LEU A 447 1.48 -5.32 27.56
C LEU A 447 2.40 -5.95 28.64
N SER A 448 3.67 -6.17 28.32
CA SER A 448 4.67 -6.65 29.29
C SER A 448 4.92 -5.63 30.40
N TYR A 449 5.01 -4.33 30.07
CA TYR A 449 5.06 -3.25 31.06
C TYR A 449 3.83 -3.25 31.97
N GLY A 450 2.65 -3.42 31.37
CA GLY A 450 1.37 -3.54 32.08
C GLY A 450 1.23 -4.80 32.94
N GLY A 451 2.24 -5.68 32.99
CA GLY A 451 2.27 -6.84 33.89
C GLY A 451 1.78 -8.15 33.28
N VAL A 452 1.56 -8.20 31.97
CA VAL A 452 1.24 -9.47 31.28
C VAL A 452 2.46 -10.40 31.35
N PRO A 453 2.31 -11.64 31.88
CA PRO A 453 3.43 -12.55 32.06
C PRO A 453 4.08 -12.97 30.74
N ASN A 454 5.40 -13.17 30.76
CA ASN A 454 6.16 -13.67 29.61
C ASN A 454 5.59 -14.99 29.06
N ASP A 455 5.18 -15.90 29.95
CA ASP A 455 4.60 -17.19 29.58
C ASP A 455 3.35 -17.07 28.70
N TYR A 456 2.57 -15.99 28.85
CA TYR A 456 1.42 -15.74 28.00
C TYR A 456 1.84 -15.60 26.53
N PHE A 457 2.80 -14.71 26.26
CA PHE A 457 3.30 -14.48 24.91
C PHE A 457 4.01 -15.71 24.35
N LEU A 458 4.78 -16.42 25.19
CA LEU A 458 5.45 -17.66 24.77
C LEU A 458 4.46 -18.77 24.44
N ASN A 459 3.33 -18.87 25.14
CA ASN A 459 2.28 -19.84 24.80
C ASN A 459 1.60 -19.48 23.47
N LEU A 460 1.30 -18.20 23.21
CA LEU A 460 0.82 -17.76 21.89
C LEU A 460 1.84 -18.09 20.79
N LEU A 461 3.11 -17.81 21.04
CA LEU A 461 4.20 -18.12 20.11
C LEU A 461 4.31 -19.63 19.85
N LYS A 462 4.26 -20.46 20.90
CA LYS A 462 4.32 -21.92 20.79
C LYS A 462 3.17 -22.46 19.94
N ASN A 463 1.95 -21.93 20.12
CA ASN A 463 0.81 -22.31 19.29
C ASN A 463 1.02 -21.94 17.81
N ALA A 464 1.48 -20.71 17.55
CA ALA A 464 1.78 -20.26 16.18
C ALA A 464 2.94 -21.04 15.53
N LEU A 465 3.97 -21.40 16.31
CA LEU A 465 5.06 -22.26 15.84
C LEU A 465 4.60 -23.71 15.65
N GLY A 466 3.66 -24.20 16.45
CA GLY A 466 3.01 -25.50 16.28
C GLY A 466 2.26 -25.57 14.96
N ASP A 467 1.47 -24.54 14.64
CA ASP A 467 0.84 -24.40 13.33
C ASP A 467 1.88 -24.37 12.21
N ALA A 468 2.98 -23.62 12.38
CA ALA A 468 4.06 -23.56 11.40
C ALA A 468 4.77 -24.92 11.17
N ARG A 469 4.90 -25.77 12.21
CA ARG A 469 5.41 -27.14 12.10
C ARG A 469 4.42 -28.08 11.41
N GLY A 470 3.13 -27.89 11.70
CA GLY A 470 2.04 -28.66 11.12
C GLY A 470 1.80 -28.39 9.64
N VAL A 471 2.41 -27.36 9.05
CA VAL A 471 2.18 -26.94 7.65
C VAL A 471 2.31 -28.10 6.65
N PHE A 472 3.24 -29.03 6.87
CA PHE A 472 3.46 -30.14 5.94
C PHE A 472 2.78 -31.46 6.35
N SER A 473 2.21 -31.53 7.55
CA SER A 473 1.66 -32.77 8.11
C SER A 473 0.17 -32.69 8.46
N SER A 474 -0.39 -31.48 8.54
CA SER A 474 -1.76 -31.21 8.91
C SER A 474 -2.39 -30.24 7.93
N LYS A 475 -3.46 -30.70 7.24
CA LYS A 475 -4.21 -29.86 6.31
C LYS A 475 -4.81 -28.63 6.99
N ARG A 476 -5.20 -28.76 8.27
CA ARG A 476 -5.68 -27.65 9.10
C ARG A 476 -4.62 -26.57 9.27
N SER A 477 -3.39 -26.97 9.64
CA SER A 477 -2.27 -26.05 9.83
C SER A 477 -1.81 -25.44 8.51
N ALA A 478 -1.73 -26.24 7.44
CA ALA A 478 -1.43 -25.79 6.09
C ALA A 478 -2.45 -24.73 5.60
N LEU A 479 -3.74 -24.99 5.81
CA LEU A 479 -4.81 -24.08 5.42
C LEU A 479 -4.74 -22.79 6.23
N LYS A 480 -4.51 -22.87 7.55
CA LYS A 480 -4.40 -21.69 8.41
C LYS A 480 -3.25 -20.77 7.98
N VAL A 481 -2.06 -21.32 7.74
CA VAL A 481 -0.91 -20.54 7.24
C VAL A 481 -1.19 -20.00 5.83
N SER A 482 -1.84 -20.78 4.97
CA SER A 482 -2.25 -20.31 3.63
C SER A 482 -3.24 -19.14 3.70
N LEU A 483 -4.22 -19.19 4.60
CA LEU A 483 -5.20 -18.11 4.79
C LEU A 483 -4.57 -16.86 5.40
N ASN A 484 -3.57 -16.99 6.28
CA ASN A 484 -2.82 -15.85 6.81
C ASN A 484 -2.10 -15.05 5.72
N HIS A 485 -1.72 -15.73 4.62
CA HIS A 485 -0.98 -15.16 3.49
C HIS A 485 -1.75 -15.21 2.17
N CYS A 486 -3.08 -15.39 2.20
CA CYS A 486 -3.89 -15.68 1.01
C CYS A 486 -3.89 -14.57 -0.07
N GLU A 487 -3.65 -13.32 0.33
CA GLU A 487 -3.51 -12.20 -0.62
C GLU A 487 -2.26 -12.34 -1.50
N MET A 488 -1.25 -13.10 -1.05
CA MET A 488 0.02 -13.25 -1.76
C MET A 488 -0.08 -14.22 -2.94
N ASP A 489 -0.91 -15.25 -2.82
CA ASP A 489 -1.04 -16.31 -3.81
C ASP A 489 -2.42 -16.36 -4.47
N ASN A 490 -3.26 -15.33 -4.27
CA ASN A 490 -4.66 -15.29 -4.70
C ASN A 490 -5.45 -16.53 -4.26
N PHE A 491 -5.26 -16.94 -3.00
CA PHE A 491 -5.91 -18.10 -2.39
C PHE A 491 -5.59 -19.46 -3.03
N ASN A 492 -4.57 -19.55 -3.91
CA ASN A 492 -4.30 -20.79 -4.65
C ASN A 492 -3.95 -21.97 -3.72
N SER A 493 -3.09 -21.77 -2.73
CA SER A 493 -2.70 -22.84 -1.79
C SER A 493 -3.89 -23.29 -0.96
N ALA A 494 -4.70 -22.35 -0.47
CA ALA A 494 -5.93 -22.65 0.26
C ALA A 494 -6.90 -23.46 -0.62
N ARG A 495 -7.07 -23.07 -1.89
CA ARG A 495 -7.90 -23.79 -2.87
C ARG A 495 -7.40 -25.21 -3.12
N MET A 496 -6.09 -25.41 -3.29
CA MET A 496 -5.50 -26.74 -3.48
C MET A 496 -5.78 -27.64 -2.28
N ILE A 497 -5.58 -27.14 -1.05
CA ILE A 497 -5.84 -27.89 0.19
C ILE A 497 -7.32 -28.25 0.31
N LEU A 498 -8.22 -27.28 0.08
CA LEU A 498 -9.66 -27.49 0.14
C LEU A 498 -10.19 -28.42 -0.96
N GLY A 499 -9.54 -28.40 -2.14
CA GLY A 499 -9.78 -29.31 -3.26
C GLY A 499 -9.20 -30.72 -3.06
N GLY A 500 -8.59 -30.99 -1.90
CA GLY A 500 -8.07 -32.31 -1.53
C GLY A 500 -6.73 -32.67 -2.17
N ILE A 501 -6.01 -31.70 -2.72
CA ILE A 501 -4.66 -31.95 -3.24
C ILE A 501 -3.73 -32.33 -2.08
N PRO A 502 -2.93 -33.42 -2.20
CA PRO A 502 -1.99 -33.83 -1.16
C PRO A 502 -0.96 -32.74 -0.82
N LEU A 503 -0.60 -32.59 0.46
CA LEU A 503 0.38 -31.59 0.90
C LEU A 503 1.80 -31.87 0.37
N GLU A 504 2.06 -33.12 -0.04
CA GLU A 504 3.29 -33.60 -0.64
C GLU A 504 3.38 -33.27 -2.13
N GLU A 505 2.29 -32.81 -2.75
CA GLU A 505 2.29 -32.37 -4.14
C GLU A 505 3.42 -31.33 -4.32
N PRO A 506 4.36 -31.54 -5.27
CA PRO A 506 5.58 -30.74 -5.36
C PRO A 506 5.38 -29.24 -5.27
N TYR A 507 4.41 -28.69 -6.04
CA TYR A 507 4.18 -27.25 -6.04
C TYR A 507 3.58 -26.75 -4.73
N LEU A 508 2.54 -27.42 -4.22
CA LEU A 508 1.91 -27.08 -2.94
C LEU A 508 2.95 -27.10 -1.81
N HIS A 509 3.72 -28.18 -1.70
CA HIS A 509 4.74 -28.33 -0.68
C HIS A 509 5.81 -27.24 -0.79
N PHE A 510 6.29 -26.96 -2.00
CA PHE A 510 7.24 -25.88 -2.23
C PHE A 510 6.66 -24.52 -1.84
N HIS A 511 5.42 -24.24 -2.19
CA HIS A 511 4.76 -22.98 -1.83
C HIS A 511 4.53 -22.86 -0.32
N LEU A 512 4.07 -23.92 0.32
CA LEU A 512 3.94 -24.02 1.78
C LEU A 512 5.29 -23.78 2.49
N SER A 513 6.42 -24.19 1.91
CA SER A 513 7.75 -23.88 2.44
C SER A 513 8.09 -22.39 2.41
N ILE A 514 7.59 -21.66 1.42
CA ILE A 514 7.74 -20.20 1.32
C ILE A 514 6.83 -19.52 2.33
N LEU A 515 5.56 -19.92 2.40
CA LEU A 515 4.60 -19.39 3.37
C LEU A 515 5.06 -19.62 4.81
N MET A 516 5.61 -20.80 5.11
CA MET A 516 6.23 -21.10 6.40
C MET A 516 7.40 -20.15 6.71
N LYS A 517 8.30 -19.90 5.74
CA LYS A 517 9.42 -18.94 5.93
C LYS A 517 8.92 -17.52 6.20
N LEU A 518 7.84 -17.11 5.53
CA LEU A 518 7.20 -15.80 5.74
C LEU A 518 6.53 -15.71 7.12
N GLU A 519 5.80 -16.75 7.52
CA GLU A 519 5.19 -16.85 8.84
C GLU A 519 6.26 -16.79 9.94
N LYS A 520 7.32 -17.59 9.84
CA LYS A 520 8.46 -17.55 10.77
C LYS A 520 9.10 -16.15 10.81
N LYS A 521 9.27 -15.47 9.67
CA LYS A 521 9.78 -14.10 9.62
C LYS A 521 8.85 -13.10 10.32
N SER A 522 7.55 -13.25 10.13
CA SER A 522 6.51 -12.47 10.80
C SER A 522 6.57 -12.65 12.32
N LEU A 523 6.59 -13.90 12.79
CA LEU A 523 6.72 -14.24 14.21
C LEU A 523 8.02 -13.69 14.82
N ARG A 524 9.15 -13.83 14.11
CA ARG A 524 10.45 -13.27 14.51
C ARG A 524 10.41 -11.75 14.68
N SER A 525 9.56 -11.05 13.93
CA SER A 525 9.38 -9.59 14.07
C SER A 525 8.49 -9.16 15.24
N GLY A 526 7.98 -10.12 16.03
CA GLY A 526 7.02 -9.88 17.11
C GLY A 526 5.57 -9.80 16.63
N ARG A 527 5.27 -10.24 15.41
CA ARG A 527 3.90 -10.30 14.89
C ARG A 527 3.26 -11.64 15.20
N ILE A 528 2.72 -11.78 16.41
CA ILE A 528 2.15 -13.02 16.94
C ILE A 528 0.62 -13.00 16.83
N PRO A 529 -0.02 -13.95 16.15
CA PRO A 529 -1.48 -14.05 16.10
C PRO A 529 -2.09 -14.17 17.50
N ILE A 530 -3.19 -13.45 17.75
CA ILE A 530 -3.90 -13.49 19.03
C ILE A 530 -5.40 -13.76 18.80
N PRO A 531 -6.00 -14.74 19.50
CA PRO A 531 -7.44 -14.99 19.41
C PRO A 531 -8.26 -13.86 20.05
N ASP A 532 -9.55 -13.83 19.73
CA ASP A 532 -10.55 -12.89 20.28
C ASP A 532 -10.14 -11.42 20.20
N SER A 533 -9.38 -11.10 19.14
CA SER A 533 -8.82 -9.78 18.91
C SER A 533 -8.94 -9.40 17.43
N TYR A 534 -9.24 -8.14 17.16
CA TYR A 534 -9.53 -7.64 15.81
C TYR A 534 -9.16 -6.16 15.69
N TYR A 535 -9.00 -5.69 14.44
CA TYR A 535 -8.84 -4.28 14.13
C TYR A 535 -10.14 -3.73 13.54
N LEU A 536 -10.69 -2.68 14.15
CA LEU A 536 -11.92 -2.02 13.70
C LEU A 536 -11.69 -0.53 13.46
N MET A 537 -12.41 0.02 12.47
CA MET A 537 -12.40 1.46 12.24
C MET A 537 -13.19 2.16 13.35
N GLY A 538 -12.64 3.25 13.88
CA GLY A 538 -13.27 4.03 14.94
C GLY A 538 -14.12 5.19 14.43
N THR A 539 -15.18 5.51 15.16
CA THR A 539 -16.01 6.71 14.99
C THR A 539 -16.61 7.15 16.33
N ALA A 540 -17.31 8.28 16.35
CA ALA A 540 -18.01 8.80 17.52
C ALA A 540 -19.46 8.31 17.57
N ASP A 541 -19.97 8.08 18.77
CA ASP A 541 -21.37 7.73 19.04
C ASP A 541 -22.30 8.88 18.61
N PRO A 542 -23.22 8.66 17.65
CA PRO A 542 -24.16 9.67 17.20
C PRO A 542 -25.29 9.96 18.19
N THR A 543 -25.53 9.07 19.16
CA THR A 543 -26.65 9.18 20.11
C THR A 543 -26.28 9.96 21.38
N GLY A 544 -25.00 9.95 21.76
CA GLY A 544 -24.54 10.47 23.05
C GLY A 544 -24.98 9.64 24.25
N SER A 545 -25.36 8.37 24.03
CA SER A 545 -25.88 7.46 25.06
C SER A 545 -24.79 6.66 25.78
N LEU A 546 -23.59 6.55 25.19
CA LEU A 546 -22.45 5.88 25.81
C LEU A 546 -21.84 6.74 26.94
N LYS A 547 -21.50 6.09 28.06
CA LYS A 547 -20.75 6.72 29.17
C LYS A 547 -19.27 6.88 28.82
N PRO A 548 -18.50 7.71 29.56
CA PRO A 548 -17.09 7.98 29.26
C PRO A 548 -16.18 6.74 29.15
N ASP A 549 -16.49 5.64 29.83
CA ASP A 549 -15.74 4.38 29.83
C ASP A 549 -16.38 3.26 28.97
N GLU A 550 -17.48 3.57 28.28
CA GLU A 550 -18.23 2.63 27.45
C GLU A 550 -17.95 2.85 25.97
N VAL A 551 -17.91 1.76 25.21
CA VAL A 551 -17.84 1.75 23.74
C VAL A 551 -18.93 0.85 23.18
N CYS A 552 -19.41 1.14 21.97
CA CYS A 552 -20.21 0.17 21.22
C CYS A 552 -19.34 -0.48 20.14
N ILE A 553 -19.32 -1.80 20.09
CA ILE A 553 -18.55 -2.56 19.11
C ILE A 553 -19.51 -3.45 18.33
N ILE A 554 -19.53 -3.29 17.01
CA ILE A 554 -20.42 -4.03 16.10
C ILE A 554 -19.57 -5.00 15.29
N LEU A 555 -19.86 -6.30 15.42
CA LEU A 555 -19.23 -7.39 14.65
C LEU A 555 -20.26 -8.07 13.73
N ASP A 556 -19.95 -9.27 13.27
CA ASP A 556 -20.81 -10.03 12.35
C ASP A 556 -22.16 -10.40 12.98
N SER A 557 -22.14 -10.79 14.27
CA SER A 557 -23.31 -11.15 15.05
C SER A 557 -24.02 -9.95 15.69
N GLY A 558 -23.67 -8.72 15.29
CA GLY A 558 -24.17 -7.48 15.88
C GLY A 558 -23.30 -6.94 17.02
N GLN A 559 -23.92 -6.15 17.89
CA GLN A 559 -23.28 -5.49 19.02
C GLN A 559 -22.79 -6.52 20.06
N ILE A 560 -21.59 -6.31 20.62
CA ILE A 560 -21.02 -7.16 21.68
C ILE A 560 -21.08 -6.48 23.04
N SER A 561 -20.91 -7.26 24.12
CA SER A 561 -20.86 -6.76 25.49
C SER A 561 -19.71 -7.37 26.30
N GLY A 562 -19.22 -6.65 27.30
CA GLY A 562 -18.16 -7.08 28.21
C GLY A 562 -16.94 -6.16 28.21
N GLU A 563 -15.95 -6.45 29.05
CA GLU A 563 -14.71 -5.68 29.11
C GLU A 563 -13.83 -5.97 27.87
N VAL A 564 -13.17 -4.93 27.38
CA VAL A 564 -12.28 -4.98 26.23
C VAL A 564 -11.02 -4.15 26.46
N LEU A 565 -9.91 -4.59 25.90
CA LEU A 565 -8.73 -3.75 25.72
C LEU A 565 -8.80 -3.06 24.36
N VAL A 566 -8.49 -1.76 24.32
CA VAL A 566 -8.46 -0.97 23.09
C VAL A 566 -7.12 -0.24 22.96
N TYR A 567 -6.51 -0.31 21.78
CA TYR A 567 -5.21 0.29 21.47
C TYR A 567 -5.14 0.73 20.00
N ARG A 568 -4.39 1.78 19.69
CA ARG A 568 -4.09 2.21 18.31
C ARG A 568 -2.62 1.98 18.00
N ASN A 569 -2.32 1.27 16.92
CA ASN A 569 -0.96 0.96 16.53
C ASN A 569 -0.43 1.97 15.49
N PRO A 570 0.78 2.55 15.63
CA PRO A 570 1.69 2.47 16.79
C PRO A 570 1.45 3.58 17.83
N GLY A 571 1.08 3.19 19.05
CA GLY A 571 1.20 4.00 20.26
C GLY A 571 2.41 3.56 21.08
N LEU A 572 3.17 4.50 21.65
CA LEU A 572 4.38 4.25 22.43
C LEU A 572 4.22 4.50 23.94
N HIS A 573 3.17 5.20 24.36
CA HIS A 573 2.96 5.54 25.76
C HIS A 573 2.34 4.36 26.52
N PHE A 574 2.74 4.21 27.79
CA PHE A 574 2.24 3.16 28.68
C PHE A 574 0.72 3.22 28.89
N GLY A 575 0.15 4.42 28.76
CA GLY A 575 -1.28 4.69 28.85
C GLY A 575 -2.07 4.57 27.54
N ASP A 576 -1.45 4.20 26.41
CA ASP A 576 -2.18 4.11 25.13
C ASP A 576 -3.09 2.88 25.02
N ILE A 577 -2.99 1.93 25.96
CA ILE A 577 -3.90 0.78 26.03
C ILE A 577 -4.93 1.06 27.11
N HIS A 578 -6.19 1.10 26.70
CA HIS A 578 -7.33 1.36 27.57
C HIS A 578 -8.10 0.07 27.85
N VAL A 579 -8.66 -0.04 29.06
CA VAL A 579 -9.67 -1.04 29.41
C VAL A 579 -11.01 -0.30 29.37
N LEU A 580 -11.91 -0.73 28.49
CA LEU A 580 -13.21 -0.12 28.26
C LEU A 580 -14.32 -1.17 28.34
N LYS A 581 -15.56 -0.73 28.44
CA LYS A 581 -16.73 -1.61 28.50
C LYS A 581 -17.51 -1.58 27.19
N ALA A 582 -17.45 -2.67 26.43
CA ALA A 582 -18.35 -2.88 25.31
C ALA A 582 -19.79 -2.99 25.82
N THR A 583 -20.69 -2.15 25.30
CA THR A 583 -22.06 -2.04 25.80
C THR A 583 -23.06 -1.95 24.65
N TYR A 584 -24.12 -2.74 24.74
CA TYR A 584 -25.25 -2.68 23.82
C TYR A 584 -26.09 -1.41 24.02
N ARG A 585 -26.47 -0.75 22.92
CA ARG A 585 -27.38 0.40 22.87
C ARG A 585 -28.39 0.20 21.74
N GLU A 586 -29.67 0.14 22.10
CA GLU A 586 -30.78 -0.03 21.15
C GLU A 586 -30.92 1.20 20.26
N GLU A 587 -30.63 2.39 20.80
CA GLU A 587 -30.74 3.66 20.10
C GLU A 587 -29.81 3.74 18.87
N LEU A 588 -28.69 3.01 18.88
CA LEU A 588 -27.77 2.95 17.75
C LEU A 588 -28.37 2.22 16.54
N GLU A 589 -29.27 1.26 16.75
CA GLU A 589 -29.89 0.49 15.66
C GLU A 589 -30.71 1.40 14.74
N ALA A 590 -31.34 2.44 15.29
CA ALA A 590 -32.05 3.43 14.50
C ALA A 590 -31.13 4.23 13.56
N TYR A 591 -29.86 4.41 13.93
CA TYR A 591 -28.87 5.12 13.11
C TYR A 591 -28.23 4.20 12.07
N VAL A 592 -27.69 3.06 12.52
CA VAL A 592 -26.80 2.24 11.68
C VAL A 592 -27.49 1.00 11.10
N GLY A 593 -28.69 0.66 11.56
CA GLY A 593 -29.44 -0.52 11.12
C GLY A 593 -28.59 -1.79 11.21
N ASN A 594 -28.50 -2.52 10.09
CA ASN A 594 -27.74 -3.76 9.99
C ASN A 594 -26.27 -3.56 9.62
N SER A 595 -25.79 -2.32 9.47
CA SER A 595 -24.40 -2.06 9.09
C SER A 595 -23.42 -2.59 10.15
N LYS A 596 -22.34 -3.23 9.70
CA LYS A 596 -21.44 -4.01 10.56
C LYS A 596 -20.00 -3.47 10.58
N TYR A 597 -19.24 -3.93 11.57
CA TYR A 597 -17.78 -3.81 11.67
C TYR A 597 -17.25 -2.40 12.00
N GLY A 598 -17.44 -1.98 13.25
CA GLY A 598 -16.86 -0.73 13.75
C GLY A 598 -16.82 -0.66 15.27
N ILE A 599 -16.10 0.34 15.77
CA ILE A 599 -16.10 0.73 17.19
C ILE A 599 -16.54 2.19 17.31
N LEU A 600 -17.59 2.43 18.09
CA LEU A 600 -18.15 3.73 18.38
C LEU A 600 -17.72 4.15 19.79
N PHE A 601 -17.10 5.32 19.87
CA PHE A 601 -16.59 5.90 21.10
C PHE A 601 -17.58 6.92 21.68
N PRO A 602 -17.62 7.11 23.00
CA PRO A 602 -18.53 8.04 23.64
C PRO A 602 -18.18 9.48 23.25
N SER A 603 -19.21 10.29 23.04
CA SER A 603 -19.06 11.72 22.75
C SER A 603 -19.20 12.59 24.01
N VAL A 604 -18.78 12.05 25.16
CA VAL A 604 -18.92 12.66 26.49
C VAL A 604 -17.64 12.54 27.30
N GLY A 605 -17.47 13.43 28.26
CA GLY A 605 -16.29 13.48 29.13
C GLY A 605 -15.32 14.62 28.78
N PRO A 606 -14.23 14.74 29.56
CA PRO A 606 -13.32 15.87 29.48
C PRO A 606 -12.34 15.79 28.31
N ARG A 607 -12.18 14.61 27.70
CA ARG A 607 -11.29 14.36 26.58
C ARG A 607 -11.82 13.18 25.77
N SER A 608 -11.60 13.20 24.47
CA SER A 608 -11.96 12.08 23.58
C SER A 608 -11.09 10.86 23.87
N LEU A 609 -11.71 9.67 23.97
CA LEU A 609 -10.99 8.41 24.10
C LEU A 609 -10.07 8.14 22.90
N ALA A 610 -10.44 8.61 21.70
CA ALA A 610 -9.57 8.48 20.52
C ALA A 610 -8.26 9.24 20.69
N ASP A 611 -8.32 10.47 21.23
CA ASP A 611 -7.14 11.31 21.48
C ASP A 611 -6.29 10.77 22.65
N GLU A 612 -6.92 10.16 23.67
CA GLU A 612 -6.20 9.47 24.74
C GLU A 612 -5.40 8.27 24.24
N ILE A 613 -5.92 7.56 23.23
CA ILE A 613 -5.29 6.38 22.63
C ILE A 613 -4.31 6.82 21.52
N ALA A 614 -3.08 7.11 21.95
CA ALA A 614 -1.96 7.49 21.07
C ALA A 614 -2.20 8.76 20.23
N GLY A 615 -3.06 9.70 20.65
CA GLY A 615 -3.40 10.90 19.87
C GLY A 615 -4.16 10.56 18.58
N GLY A 616 -5.10 9.62 18.67
CA GLY A 616 -5.93 9.18 17.55
C GLY A 616 -7.06 10.15 17.22
N ASP A 617 -7.60 9.97 16.01
CA ASP A 617 -8.77 10.67 15.51
C ASP A 617 -9.68 9.70 14.74
N PHE A 618 -10.78 10.18 14.20
CA PHE A 618 -11.72 9.36 13.42
C PHE A 618 -11.58 9.59 11.91
N ASP A 619 -10.40 9.97 11.41
CA ASP A 619 -10.17 10.19 9.97
C ASP A 619 -9.85 8.89 9.17
N GLY A 620 -9.94 7.76 9.86
CA GLY A 620 -9.77 6.40 9.37
C GLY A 620 -8.85 5.54 10.24
N ASP A 621 -8.66 5.90 11.50
CA ASP A 621 -7.87 5.14 12.45
C ASP A 621 -8.49 3.77 12.73
N MET A 622 -7.59 2.78 12.88
CA MET A 622 -7.94 1.40 13.18
C MET A 622 -7.50 1.07 14.61
N TYR A 623 -8.45 0.61 15.41
CA TYR A 623 -8.25 0.25 16.81
C TYR A 623 -8.15 -1.26 16.94
N TRP A 624 -7.05 -1.71 17.54
CA TRP A 624 -6.92 -3.07 18.06
C TRP A 624 -7.83 -3.20 19.26
N VAL A 625 -8.73 -4.17 19.21
CA VAL A 625 -9.67 -4.49 20.28
C VAL A 625 -9.45 -5.95 20.67
N SER A 626 -9.34 -6.23 21.97
CA SER A 626 -9.19 -7.60 22.48
C SER A 626 -10.15 -7.89 23.61
N ARG A 627 -10.84 -9.03 23.50
CA ARG A 627 -11.67 -9.63 24.56
C ARG A 627 -10.94 -10.75 25.31
N ASN A 628 -9.62 -10.86 25.11
CA ASN A 628 -8.88 -11.97 25.66
C ASN A 628 -8.90 -11.91 27.21
N PRO A 629 -9.47 -12.93 27.90
CA PRO A 629 -9.66 -12.88 29.34
C PRO A 629 -8.34 -12.90 30.11
N GLN A 630 -7.27 -13.47 29.56
CA GLN A 630 -5.96 -13.44 30.21
C GLN A 630 -5.33 -12.06 30.14
N LEU A 631 -5.46 -11.36 29.00
CA LEU A 631 -5.00 -9.98 28.91
C LEU A 631 -5.77 -9.07 29.87
N LEU A 632 -7.10 -9.17 29.91
CA LEU A 632 -7.95 -8.40 30.84
C LEU A 632 -7.60 -8.67 32.31
N LYS A 633 -7.25 -9.92 32.64
CA LYS A 633 -6.84 -10.30 34.00
C LYS A 633 -5.50 -9.73 34.42
N TYR A 634 -4.51 -9.76 33.53
CA TYR A 634 -3.12 -9.44 33.90
C TYR A 634 -2.74 -7.98 33.66
N TYR A 635 -3.35 -7.32 32.66
CA TYR A 635 -2.96 -5.98 32.28
C TYR A 635 -3.37 -4.95 33.33
N LYS A 636 -2.42 -4.09 33.70
CA LYS A 636 -2.61 -2.96 34.62
C LYS A 636 -2.58 -1.65 33.84
N LEU A 637 -3.62 -0.84 34.08
CA LEU A 637 -3.78 0.46 33.45
C LEU A 637 -2.68 1.45 33.89
N SER A 638 -2.23 2.25 32.93
CA SER A 638 -1.41 3.43 33.18
C SER A 638 -2.20 4.69 32.84
N LYS A 639 -1.76 5.85 33.32
CA LYS A 639 -2.40 7.12 32.99
C LYS A 639 -2.22 7.41 31.50
N PRO A 640 -3.25 7.90 30.78
CA PRO A 640 -3.13 8.30 29.38
C PRO A 640 -2.06 9.37 29.18
N TRP A 641 -1.48 9.39 27.99
CA TRP A 641 -0.49 10.40 27.63
C TRP A 641 -1.12 11.79 27.60
N THR A 642 -0.41 12.79 28.12
CA THR A 642 -0.77 14.20 27.96
C THR A 642 0.44 14.96 27.46
N SER A 643 0.31 15.68 26.34
CA SER A 643 1.40 16.47 25.76
C SER A 643 2.06 17.38 26.80
N ALA A 644 3.36 17.17 27.04
CA ALA A 644 4.15 18.06 27.90
C ALA A 644 4.51 19.39 27.21
N SER A 645 4.53 19.42 25.87
CA SER A 645 5.07 20.51 25.07
C SER A 645 4.16 21.74 24.97
N ILE A 646 4.72 22.92 25.24
CA ILE A 646 4.19 24.22 24.79
C ILE A 646 4.81 24.47 23.42
N GLN A 647 4.22 23.93 22.35
CA GLN A 647 4.65 24.32 21.02
C GLN A 647 4.31 25.81 20.85
N GLN A 648 5.34 26.68 20.87
CA GLN A 648 5.17 28.07 20.50
C GLN A 648 4.55 28.14 19.11
N VAL A 649 3.42 28.82 18.99
CA VAL A 649 2.85 29.17 17.68
C VAL A 649 3.88 30.09 17.03
N VAL A 650 4.70 29.53 16.15
CA VAL A 650 5.55 30.34 15.30
C VAL A 650 4.60 31.00 14.31
N ASN A 651 4.68 32.33 14.19
CA ASN A 651 3.95 33.06 13.14
C ASN A 651 4.39 32.51 11.78
N SER A 652 3.60 31.61 11.22
CA SER A 652 3.82 31.05 9.90
C SER A 652 3.16 31.95 8.87
N THR A 653 3.88 32.27 7.81
CA THR A 653 3.33 33.01 6.67
C THR A 653 2.17 32.24 6.07
N LYS A 654 1.00 32.89 5.95
CA LYS A 654 -0.15 32.29 5.26
C LYS A 654 0.10 32.35 3.75
N PRO A 655 -0.33 31.33 2.98
CA PRO A 655 -0.21 31.37 1.53
C PRO A 655 -0.97 32.55 0.90
N SER A 656 -2.09 32.96 1.50
CA SER A 656 -2.90 34.10 1.07
C SER A 656 -2.18 35.45 1.15
N ASP A 657 -1.12 35.55 1.96
CA ASP A 657 -0.38 36.78 2.19
C ASP A 657 0.76 36.95 1.16
N LEU A 658 0.98 35.94 0.30
CA LEU A 658 2.02 35.90 -0.71
C LEU A 658 1.45 36.14 -2.10
N THR A 659 2.24 36.73 -3.00
CA THR A 659 1.90 36.71 -4.43
C THR A 659 2.01 35.29 -4.98
N ALA A 660 1.36 35.02 -6.13
CA ALA A 660 1.42 33.70 -6.76
C ALA A 660 2.87 33.22 -7.01
N ASP A 661 3.76 34.11 -7.46
CA ASP A 661 5.16 33.78 -7.73
C ASP A 661 5.97 33.50 -6.46
N GLN A 662 5.74 34.29 -5.40
CA GLN A 662 6.37 34.06 -4.09
C GLN A 662 5.92 32.74 -3.48
N LEU A 663 4.63 32.44 -3.57
CA LEU A 663 4.08 31.17 -3.12
C LEU A 663 4.70 30.00 -3.90
N GLU A 664 4.81 30.10 -5.22
CA GLU A 664 5.42 29.05 -6.04
C GLU A 664 6.87 28.76 -5.62
N GLU A 665 7.66 29.80 -5.37
CA GLU A 665 9.04 29.67 -4.91
C GLU A 665 9.13 28.96 -3.55
N GLU A 666 8.29 29.34 -2.59
CA GLU A 666 8.26 28.70 -1.28
C GLU A 666 7.83 27.22 -1.37
N LEU A 667 6.88 26.89 -2.25
CA LEU A 667 6.44 25.51 -2.46
C LEU A 667 7.54 24.63 -3.08
N ILE A 668 8.32 25.18 -4.04
CA ILE A 668 9.50 24.51 -4.60
C ILE A 668 10.57 24.30 -3.51
N ASN A 669 10.78 25.29 -2.64
CA ASN A 669 11.74 25.18 -1.52
C ASN A 669 11.35 24.07 -0.54
N LEU A 670 10.06 23.93 -0.24
CA LEU A 670 9.55 22.84 0.58
C LEU A 670 9.82 21.48 -0.06
N TRP A 671 9.59 21.34 -1.37
CA TRP A 671 9.87 20.09 -2.10
C TRP A 671 11.35 19.71 -2.02
N LEU A 672 12.26 20.65 -2.32
CA LEU A 672 13.70 20.41 -2.28
C LEU A 672 14.19 20.10 -0.85
N THR A 673 13.63 20.78 0.15
CA THR A 673 13.94 20.50 1.57
C THR A 673 13.50 19.11 1.98
N ALA A 674 12.27 18.69 1.63
CA ALA A 674 11.78 17.34 1.90
C ALA A 674 12.68 16.26 1.23
N ARG A 675 13.15 16.53 0.01
CA ARG A 675 14.03 15.64 -0.77
C ARG A 675 15.45 15.51 -0.21
N PHE A 676 16.09 16.62 0.14
CA PHE A 676 17.52 16.67 0.43
C PHE A 676 17.85 16.83 1.92
N ARG A 677 16.87 17.20 2.75
CA ARG A 677 17.02 17.41 4.21
C ARG A 677 15.87 16.77 5.01
N PRO A 678 15.55 15.47 4.80
CA PRO A 678 14.47 14.81 5.52
C PRO A 678 14.65 14.85 7.04
N SER A 679 13.55 14.77 7.78
CA SER A 679 13.56 14.55 9.23
C SER A 679 13.48 13.06 9.52
N TYR A 680 14.28 12.59 10.49
CA TYR A 680 14.26 11.21 10.97
C TYR A 680 13.75 11.09 12.41
N ALA A 681 13.27 12.18 13.01
CA ALA A 681 12.92 12.22 14.43
C ALA A 681 11.90 11.17 14.85
N ILE A 682 10.85 10.91 14.05
CA ILE A 682 9.85 9.87 14.35
C ILE A 682 10.53 8.50 14.47
N SER A 683 11.36 8.13 13.49
CA SER A 683 12.05 6.84 13.49
C SER A 683 13.14 6.74 14.57
N GLU A 684 13.89 7.82 14.79
CA GLU A 684 14.93 7.86 15.81
C GLU A 684 14.35 7.77 17.21
N ALA A 685 13.25 8.50 17.49
CA ALA A 685 12.56 8.47 18.77
C ALA A 685 11.97 7.09 19.05
N ALA A 686 11.28 6.48 18.08
CA ALA A 686 10.69 5.16 18.22
C ALA A 686 11.75 4.05 18.40
N ASP A 687 12.83 4.07 17.61
CA ASP A 687 13.92 3.09 17.72
C ASP A 687 14.65 3.22 19.08
N SER A 688 14.90 4.45 19.54
CA SER A 688 15.56 4.71 20.83
C SER A 688 14.65 4.33 22.01
N TRP A 689 13.36 4.65 21.92
CA TRP A 689 12.35 4.23 22.91
C TRP A 689 12.30 2.71 23.02
N GLN A 690 12.28 2.00 21.88
CA GLN A 690 12.24 0.55 21.86
C GLN A 690 13.47 -0.08 22.55
N ALA A 691 14.66 0.50 22.34
CA ALA A 691 15.89 0.02 22.95
C ALA A 691 15.93 0.27 24.47
N LEU A 692 15.45 1.43 24.93
CA LEU A 692 15.34 1.74 26.36
C LEU A 692 14.27 0.89 27.04
N MET A 693 13.13 0.72 26.40
CA MET A 693 12.02 -0.10 26.89
C MET A 693 12.45 -1.56 27.07
N ASP A 694 13.23 -2.10 26.12
CA ASP A 694 13.79 -3.43 26.23
C ASP A 694 14.68 -3.59 27.47
N ARG A 695 15.61 -2.65 27.70
CA ARG A 695 16.46 -2.65 28.90
C ARG A 695 15.64 -2.53 30.18
N PHE A 696 14.64 -1.66 30.19
CA PHE A 696 13.75 -1.46 31.33
C PHE A 696 13.00 -2.74 31.74
N LEU A 697 12.62 -3.57 30.77
CA LEU A 697 11.99 -4.87 31.04
C LEU A 697 12.96 -5.92 31.60
N THR A 698 14.27 -5.70 31.47
CA THR A 698 15.31 -6.66 31.92
C THR A 698 16.06 -6.23 33.18
N ILE A 699 16.01 -4.94 33.55
CA ILE A 699 16.75 -4.41 34.69
C ILE A 699 16.19 -4.98 36.01
N SER A 700 17.11 -5.34 36.91
CA SER A 700 16.76 -5.87 38.22
C SER A 700 16.14 -4.78 39.10
N ALA A 701 15.25 -5.20 40.02
CA ALA A 701 14.48 -4.28 40.88
C ALA A 701 15.33 -3.55 41.95
N ASP A 702 16.61 -3.92 42.08
CA ASP A 702 17.58 -3.38 43.04
C ASP A 702 18.30 -2.10 42.54
N GLN A 703 17.99 -1.61 41.34
CA GLN A 703 18.56 -0.38 40.75
C GLN A 703 17.49 0.71 40.49
N PRO A 704 16.85 1.27 41.53
CA PRO A 704 15.72 2.18 41.37
C PRO A 704 16.07 3.48 40.63
N GLN A 705 17.26 4.05 40.89
CA GLN A 705 17.68 5.32 40.27
C GLN A 705 17.86 5.22 38.75
N GLU A 706 18.39 4.09 38.27
CA GLU A 706 18.56 3.83 36.83
C GLU A 706 17.20 3.61 36.16
N ARG A 707 16.31 2.89 36.85
CA ARG A 707 14.94 2.65 36.39
C ARG A 707 14.15 3.96 36.24
N ASP A 708 14.23 4.85 37.22
CA ASP A 708 13.59 6.17 37.19
C ASP A 708 14.17 7.09 36.11
N LEU A 709 15.48 6.97 35.81
CA LEU A 709 16.11 7.71 34.72
C LEU A 709 15.64 7.20 33.36
N MET A 710 15.60 5.87 33.16
CA MET A 710 15.11 5.26 31.92
C MET A 710 13.66 5.64 31.65
N GLU A 711 12.80 5.60 32.67
CA GLU A 711 11.39 5.98 32.53
C GLU A 711 11.23 7.44 32.12
N ARG A 712 11.98 8.36 32.74
CA ARG A 712 11.99 9.78 32.33
C ARG A 712 12.45 9.97 30.89
N ASN A 713 13.51 9.28 30.47
CA ASN A 713 14.02 9.37 29.10
C ASN A 713 13.01 8.79 28.10
N MET A 714 12.32 7.69 28.44
CA MET A 714 11.26 7.12 27.62
C MET A 714 10.08 8.10 27.46
N LEU A 715 9.65 8.77 28.53
CA LEU A 715 8.58 9.77 28.45
C LEU A 715 8.97 10.95 27.54
N GLN A 716 10.22 11.45 27.62
CA GLN A 716 10.71 12.49 26.71
C GLN A 716 10.73 12.03 25.25
N LEU A 717 11.15 10.78 24.99
CA LEU A 717 11.12 10.20 23.65
C LEU A 717 9.68 10.05 23.12
N ILE A 718 8.72 9.71 24.00
CA ILE A 718 7.30 9.63 23.65
C ILE A 718 6.77 11.02 23.28
N ASP A 719 7.09 12.05 24.06
CA ASP A 719 6.70 13.43 23.75
C ASP A 719 7.26 13.86 22.39
N LEU A 720 8.55 13.63 22.14
CA LEU A 720 9.20 13.92 20.86
C LEU A 720 8.58 13.13 19.70
N TYR A 721 8.19 11.87 19.94
CA TYR A 721 7.55 11.02 18.94
C TYR A 721 6.19 11.58 18.52
N TYR A 722 5.32 11.90 19.47
CA TYR A 722 4.00 12.46 19.18
C TYR A 722 4.06 13.88 18.62
N ASP A 723 4.98 14.71 19.12
CA ASP A 723 5.22 16.04 18.54
C ASP A 723 5.71 15.94 17.08
N ALA A 724 6.60 14.99 16.78
CA ALA A 724 7.10 14.79 15.42
C ALA A 724 6.04 14.25 14.45
N LEU A 725 5.08 13.44 14.94
CA LEU A 725 3.94 12.97 14.13
C LEU A 725 3.03 14.11 13.69
N ASP A 726 2.81 15.08 14.58
CA ASP A 726 1.91 16.21 14.33
C ASP A 726 2.58 17.43 13.70
N GLN A 727 3.91 17.53 13.79
CA GLN A 727 4.71 18.63 13.25
C GLN A 727 4.34 19.01 11.80
N PRO A 728 4.23 18.06 10.84
CA PRO A 728 3.91 18.41 9.46
C PRO A 728 2.59 19.18 9.35
N LYS A 729 1.57 18.80 10.14
CA LYS A 729 0.22 19.39 10.10
C LYS A 729 0.13 20.74 10.84
N LYS A 730 1.02 20.96 11.81
CA LYS A 730 0.94 22.09 12.75
C LYS A 730 1.89 23.24 12.42
N GLY A 731 2.86 23.05 11.51
CA GLY A 731 3.80 24.08 11.07
C GLY A 731 4.68 24.58 12.22
N GLY A 732 5.84 23.98 12.44
CA GLY A 732 6.74 24.33 13.55
C GLY A 732 8.20 23.98 13.28
N LYS A 733 9.11 24.41 14.18
CA LYS A 733 10.55 24.09 14.12
C LYS A 733 10.77 22.59 14.07
N LYS A 734 11.63 22.12 13.15
CA LYS A 734 12.00 20.70 12.97
C LYS A 734 12.24 20.03 14.32
N VAL A 735 11.47 18.97 14.62
CA VAL A 735 11.72 18.17 15.83
C VAL A 735 12.99 17.38 15.57
N GLU A 736 13.92 17.43 16.51
CA GLU A 736 15.15 16.64 16.49
C GLU A 736 15.26 15.92 17.83
N VAL A 737 15.67 14.66 17.79
CA VAL A 737 15.91 13.88 19.01
C VAL A 737 17.28 14.28 19.55
N PRO A 738 17.37 14.78 20.80
CA PRO A 738 18.65 15.13 21.42
C PRO A 738 19.61 13.94 21.45
N PRO A 739 20.93 14.14 21.21
CA PRO A 739 21.91 13.06 21.22
C PRO A 739 21.89 12.20 22.49
N GLU A 740 21.65 12.80 23.65
CA GLU A 740 21.58 12.14 24.95
C GLU A 740 20.40 11.17 25.11
N LEU A 741 19.35 11.30 24.28
CA LEU A 741 18.21 10.38 24.26
C LEU A 741 18.34 9.31 23.18
N LYS A 742 19.34 9.40 22.29
CA LYS A 742 19.54 8.43 21.21
C LYS A 742 20.17 7.16 21.77
N ALA A 743 19.64 6.01 21.35
CA ALA A 743 20.26 4.73 21.66
C ALA A 743 21.44 4.46 20.70
N ASP A 744 22.62 4.20 21.27
CA ASP A 744 23.81 3.80 20.49
C ASP A 744 23.87 2.29 20.24
N VAL A 745 23.31 1.49 21.14
CA VAL A 745 23.32 0.02 21.07
C VAL A 745 21.89 -0.51 21.20
N PHE A 746 21.51 -1.39 20.28
CA PHE A 746 20.14 -1.90 20.16
C PHE A 746 20.03 -3.36 20.59
N PRO A 747 18.87 -3.86 20.99
CA PRO A 747 18.70 -5.29 21.23
C PRO A 747 18.84 -6.08 19.92
N HIS A 748 19.46 -7.26 19.98
CA HIS A 748 19.78 -8.12 18.83
C HIS A 748 18.59 -8.41 17.90
N TYR A 749 17.36 -8.53 18.43
CA TYR A 749 16.16 -8.75 17.62
C TYR A 749 15.82 -7.60 16.65
N MET A 750 16.38 -6.39 16.87
CA MET A 750 16.21 -5.24 15.95
C MET A 750 17.12 -5.30 14.71
N GLY A 751 18.10 -6.21 14.67
CA GLY A 751 18.96 -6.44 13.50
C GLY A 751 19.80 -5.22 13.11
N LYS A 752 20.26 -4.45 14.09
CA LYS A 752 21.19 -3.31 13.91
C LYS A 752 22.63 -3.81 14.10
N ASN A 753 23.62 -3.09 13.53
CA ASN A 753 25.02 -3.50 13.57
C ASN A 753 25.55 -3.60 15.02
N ASP A 754 25.37 -2.54 15.80
CA ASP A 754 25.76 -2.49 17.21
C ASP A 754 24.59 -2.99 18.06
N SER A 755 24.75 -4.20 18.63
CA SER A 755 23.67 -4.84 19.37
C SER A 755 24.10 -5.61 20.63
N TYR A 756 23.16 -5.75 21.58
CA TYR A 756 23.30 -6.58 22.78
C TYR A 756 22.29 -7.75 22.78
N THR A 757 22.66 -8.85 23.44
CA THR A 757 21.74 -9.99 23.64
C THR A 757 20.73 -9.61 24.71
N SER A 758 19.44 -9.63 24.37
CA SER A 758 18.36 -9.20 25.23
C SER A 758 17.69 -10.41 25.86
N SER A 759 17.48 -10.35 27.17
CA SER A 759 16.71 -11.34 27.93
C SER A 759 15.24 -10.95 28.10
N SER A 760 14.79 -9.87 27.45
CA SER A 760 13.39 -9.45 27.49
C SER A 760 12.52 -10.46 26.74
N ILE A 761 11.19 -10.35 26.89
CA ILE A 761 10.26 -11.20 26.14
C ILE A 761 10.45 -11.09 24.62
N LEU A 762 10.82 -9.92 24.09
CA LEU A 762 11.07 -9.74 22.66
C LEU A 762 12.35 -10.46 22.20
N GLY A 763 13.40 -10.41 23.02
CA GLY A 763 14.61 -11.21 22.79
C GLY A 763 14.33 -12.71 22.82
N ILE A 764 13.61 -13.19 23.84
CA ILE A 764 13.24 -14.59 23.98
C ILE A 764 12.38 -15.06 22.80
N ILE A 765 11.39 -14.27 22.35
CA ILE A 765 10.58 -14.59 21.16
C ILE A 765 11.50 -14.73 19.93
N TYR A 766 12.40 -13.77 19.71
CA TYR A 766 13.30 -13.76 18.57
C TYR A 766 14.20 -15.02 18.54
N ASP A 767 14.84 -15.32 19.67
CA ASP A 767 15.73 -16.49 19.80
C ASP A 767 14.95 -17.80 19.69
N THR A 768 13.76 -17.87 20.29
CA THR A 768 12.87 -19.04 20.17
C THR A 768 12.53 -19.27 18.70
N VAL A 769 12.10 -18.25 17.95
CA VAL A 769 11.79 -18.42 16.51
C VAL A 769 13.03 -18.82 15.70
N ASN A 770 14.20 -18.25 16.00
CA ASN A 770 15.43 -18.58 15.28
C ASN A 770 15.89 -20.02 15.51
N SER A 771 15.76 -20.55 16.73
CA SER A 771 16.07 -21.95 17.02
C SER A 771 15.20 -22.95 16.22
N PHE A 772 14.06 -22.48 15.69
CA PHE A 772 13.15 -23.28 14.85
C PHE A 772 13.45 -23.17 13.34
N LEU A 773 14.50 -22.45 12.92
CA LEU A 773 14.82 -22.22 11.49
C LEU A 773 15.59 -23.37 10.82
N GLU A 774 15.97 -24.42 11.54
CA GLU A 774 16.95 -25.42 11.08
C GLU A 774 16.41 -26.53 10.16
N GLU A 775 15.09 -26.67 9.98
CA GLU A 775 14.54 -27.74 9.12
C GLU A 775 14.48 -27.32 7.64
N ASP A 776 15.32 -27.95 6.81
CA ASP A 776 15.33 -27.78 5.36
C ASP A 776 14.21 -28.62 4.70
N HIS A 777 13.04 -28.01 4.50
CA HIS A 777 11.90 -28.59 3.79
C HIS A 777 11.94 -28.34 2.27
N THR A 778 13.13 -28.30 1.66
CA THR A 778 13.25 -28.10 0.21
C THR A 778 12.85 -29.37 -0.55
N VAL A 779 11.75 -29.27 -1.31
CA VAL A 779 11.38 -30.29 -2.30
C VAL A 779 12.45 -30.33 -3.37
N ARG A 780 13.07 -31.50 -3.56
CA ARG A 780 14.12 -31.71 -4.58
C ARG A 780 13.61 -32.46 -5.81
N GLU A 781 12.45 -33.10 -5.74
CA GLU A 781 11.92 -33.94 -6.82
C GLU A 781 10.54 -33.46 -7.29
N VAL A 782 10.38 -33.36 -8.61
CA VAL A 782 9.11 -33.02 -9.27
C VAL A 782 8.48 -34.31 -9.78
N TRP A 783 7.26 -34.60 -9.34
CA TRP A 783 6.44 -35.73 -9.77
C TRP A 783 5.00 -35.28 -10.05
N LYS A 784 4.26 -36.06 -10.85
CA LYS A 784 2.89 -35.76 -11.26
C LYS A 784 1.88 -36.58 -10.45
N LEU A 785 0.75 -35.97 -10.11
CA LEU A 785 -0.37 -36.70 -9.50
C LEU A 785 -0.91 -37.74 -10.50
N PRO A 786 -1.04 -39.03 -10.12
CA PRO A 786 -1.50 -40.07 -11.05
C PRO A 786 -2.85 -39.78 -11.71
N ILE A 787 -3.73 -39.07 -11.00
CA ILE A 787 -5.06 -38.67 -11.49
C ILE A 787 -5.00 -37.61 -12.61
N PHE A 788 -3.88 -36.89 -12.72
CA PHE A 788 -3.65 -35.88 -13.75
C PHE A 788 -2.67 -36.36 -14.84
N ASP A 789 -1.89 -37.42 -14.59
CA ASP A 789 -1.00 -38.07 -15.55
C ASP A 789 -1.76 -39.07 -16.43
N VAL A 790 -2.81 -38.57 -17.09
CA VAL A 790 -3.65 -39.34 -18.02
C VAL A 790 -3.43 -38.85 -19.46
N GLY A 791 -3.73 -39.70 -20.44
CA GLY A 791 -3.55 -39.35 -21.85
C GLY A 791 -4.41 -38.14 -22.26
N VAL A 792 -3.75 -37.11 -22.79
CA VAL A 792 -4.37 -35.91 -23.37
C VAL A 792 -4.12 -35.89 -24.87
N SER A 793 -5.03 -35.30 -25.67
CA SER A 793 -4.84 -35.24 -27.12
C SER A 793 -3.53 -34.51 -27.52
N GLU A 794 -2.83 -35.06 -28.51
CA GLU A 794 -1.57 -34.47 -29.00
C GLU A 794 -1.74 -33.04 -29.51
N ALA A 795 -2.89 -32.74 -30.10
CA ALA A 795 -3.24 -31.40 -30.56
C ALA A 795 -3.31 -30.40 -29.38
N CYS A 796 -3.93 -30.80 -28.27
CA CYS A 796 -4.02 -29.97 -27.07
C CYS A 796 -2.65 -29.79 -26.40
N LEU A 797 -1.85 -30.85 -26.32
CA LEU A 797 -0.48 -30.78 -25.79
C LEU A 797 0.41 -29.85 -26.62
N LYS A 798 0.32 -29.91 -27.95
CA LYS A 798 1.07 -29.02 -28.83
C LYS A 798 0.66 -27.55 -28.63
N LYS A 799 -0.65 -27.26 -28.62
CA LYS A 799 -1.20 -25.92 -28.36
C LYS A 799 -0.63 -25.33 -27.07
N TRP A 800 -0.70 -26.07 -25.96
CA TRP A 800 -0.28 -25.56 -24.67
C TRP A 800 1.24 -25.52 -24.47
N THR A 801 2.00 -26.31 -25.24
CA THR A 801 3.47 -26.23 -25.24
C THR A 801 3.91 -24.88 -25.82
N ASP A 802 3.34 -24.51 -26.97
CA ASP A 802 3.62 -23.21 -27.61
C ASP A 802 3.20 -22.03 -26.71
N LEU A 803 2.02 -22.13 -26.07
CA LEU A 803 1.53 -21.12 -25.13
C LEU A 803 2.39 -21.02 -23.87
N TYR A 804 2.86 -22.13 -23.31
CA TYR A 804 3.72 -22.12 -22.13
C TYR A 804 5.09 -21.50 -22.42
N ASP A 805 5.64 -21.74 -23.61
CA ASP A 805 6.87 -21.10 -24.06
C ASP A 805 6.71 -19.58 -24.21
N ASN A 806 5.57 -19.13 -24.71
CA ASN A 806 5.22 -17.71 -24.74
C ASN A 806 5.05 -17.15 -23.33
N TYR A 807 4.38 -17.89 -22.42
CA TYR A 807 4.22 -17.48 -21.03
C TYR A 807 5.57 -17.26 -20.36
N ARG A 808 6.52 -18.18 -20.53
CA ARG A 808 7.86 -18.05 -19.91
C ARG A 808 8.58 -16.79 -20.40
N LYS A 809 8.46 -16.45 -21.69
CA LYS A 809 9.03 -15.21 -22.26
C LYS A 809 8.32 -13.97 -21.72
N ASP A 810 7.00 -13.97 -21.70
CA ASP A 810 6.18 -12.84 -21.21
C ASP A 810 6.45 -12.59 -19.72
N MET A 811 6.46 -13.64 -18.90
CA MET A 811 6.73 -13.56 -17.47
C MET A 811 8.16 -13.10 -17.17
N ALA A 812 9.16 -13.57 -17.94
CA ALA A 812 10.53 -13.08 -17.82
C ALA A 812 10.63 -11.57 -18.13
N ALA A 813 9.89 -11.08 -19.12
CA ALA A 813 9.84 -9.65 -19.44
C ALA A 813 9.13 -8.83 -18.35
N ALA A 814 8.08 -9.37 -17.72
CA ALA A 814 7.35 -8.69 -16.64
C ALA A 814 8.19 -8.54 -15.36
N LEU A 815 8.95 -9.59 -14.98
CA LEU A 815 9.71 -9.63 -13.72
C LEU A 815 11.03 -8.87 -13.73
N ASN A 816 11.50 -8.43 -14.89
CA ASN A 816 12.74 -7.66 -14.97
C ASN A 816 12.51 -6.14 -14.81
N ARG A 817 11.32 -5.66 -14.47
CA ARG A 817 11.01 -4.22 -14.41
C ARG A 817 11.45 -3.56 -13.10
N ASP A 818 11.79 -2.27 -13.12
CA ASP A 818 12.18 -1.51 -11.91
C ASP A 818 10.98 -1.15 -10.99
N GLU A 819 9.79 -0.93 -11.58
CA GLU A 819 8.57 -0.52 -10.89
C GLU A 819 7.32 -1.25 -11.45
N GLY A 820 6.43 -1.69 -10.56
CA GLY A 820 5.17 -2.37 -10.96
C GLY A 820 5.32 -3.85 -11.35
N GLU A 821 6.41 -4.51 -10.95
CA GLU A 821 6.72 -5.92 -11.24
C GLU A 821 5.56 -6.86 -10.90
N ASP A 822 5.01 -6.76 -9.69
CA ASP A 822 3.91 -7.62 -9.22
C ASP A 822 2.63 -7.42 -10.05
N GLU A 823 2.34 -6.17 -10.42
CA GLU A 823 1.17 -5.84 -11.26
C GLU A 823 1.34 -6.37 -12.69
N SER A 824 2.56 -6.27 -13.25
CA SER A 824 2.86 -6.76 -14.60
C SER A 824 2.80 -8.29 -14.69
N ALA A 825 3.25 -9.00 -13.64
CA ALA A 825 3.18 -10.46 -13.62
C ALA A 825 1.75 -10.98 -13.46
N ASP A 826 0.93 -10.32 -12.62
CA ASP A 826 -0.50 -10.62 -12.52
C ASP A 826 -1.20 -10.53 -13.88
N GLU A 827 -0.87 -9.52 -14.69
CA GLU A 827 -1.43 -9.35 -16.04
C GLU A 827 -1.06 -10.49 -16.97
N VAL A 828 0.20 -10.95 -16.93
CA VAL A 828 0.63 -12.11 -17.71
C VAL A 828 -0.22 -13.32 -17.33
N ILE A 829 -0.47 -13.57 -16.05
CA ILE A 829 -1.29 -14.71 -15.63
C ILE A 829 -2.74 -14.57 -16.05
N GLN A 830 -3.31 -13.37 -15.91
CA GLN A 830 -4.66 -13.10 -16.35
C GLN A 830 -4.82 -13.29 -17.87
N LYS A 831 -3.81 -12.94 -18.67
CA LYS A 831 -3.78 -13.24 -20.12
C LYS A 831 -3.92 -14.75 -20.37
N TYR A 832 -3.12 -15.58 -19.71
CA TYR A 832 -3.18 -17.03 -19.94
C TYR A 832 -4.43 -17.67 -19.32
N LYS A 833 -5.01 -17.09 -18.25
CA LYS A 833 -6.34 -17.46 -17.76
C LYS A 833 -7.43 -17.15 -18.78
N GLN A 834 -7.42 -15.96 -19.38
CA GLN A 834 -8.40 -15.57 -20.40
C GLN A 834 -8.30 -16.47 -21.64
N ILE A 835 -7.08 -16.83 -22.08
CA ILE A 835 -6.87 -17.80 -23.17
C ILE A 835 -7.40 -19.19 -22.78
N PHE A 836 -7.24 -19.59 -21.52
CA PHE A 836 -7.68 -20.88 -21.02
C PHE A 836 -9.21 -20.96 -20.81
N LEU A 837 -9.86 -19.93 -20.30
CA LEU A 837 -11.27 -19.98 -19.87
C LEU A 837 -12.22 -19.23 -20.81
N GLU A 838 -11.70 -18.37 -21.69
CA GLU A 838 -12.48 -17.34 -22.39
C GLU A 838 -13.26 -16.41 -21.43
N ALA A 839 -12.87 -16.40 -20.16
CA ALA A 839 -13.43 -15.63 -19.07
C ALA A 839 -12.35 -15.29 -18.04
N ALA A 840 -12.65 -14.38 -17.12
CA ALA A 840 -11.70 -13.96 -16.08
C ALA A 840 -11.49 -15.06 -15.03
N GLU A 841 -12.56 -15.76 -14.64
CA GLU A 841 -12.53 -16.88 -13.70
C GLU A 841 -13.34 -18.08 -14.22
N PHE A 842 -13.12 -19.24 -13.60
CA PHE A 842 -13.63 -20.53 -14.08
C PHE A 842 -15.16 -20.58 -14.02
N GLU A 843 -15.74 -20.01 -12.98
CA GLU A 843 -17.17 -19.94 -12.72
C GLU A 843 -17.93 -19.08 -13.74
N GLU A 844 -17.23 -18.19 -14.44
CA GLU A 844 -17.78 -17.28 -15.45
C GLU A 844 -17.66 -17.85 -16.88
N SER A 845 -16.96 -18.97 -17.05
CA SER A 845 -16.72 -19.57 -18.36
C SER A 845 -17.98 -20.18 -18.94
N SER A 846 -18.29 -19.85 -20.19
CA SER A 846 -19.35 -20.48 -20.97
C SER A 846 -18.88 -21.73 -21.74
N ARG A 847 -17.59 -22.08 -21.62
CA ARG A 847 -17.01 -23.25 -22.29
C ARG A 847 -17.51 -24.55 -21.65
N ARG A 848 -17.52 -25.63 -22.44
CA ARG A 848 -17.88 -26.97 -21.93
C ARG A 848 -16.83 -27.44 -20.93
N GLU A 849 -17.27 -27.95 -19.78
CA GLU A 849 -16.36 -28.36 -18.69
C GLU A 849 -15.38 -29.44 -19.13
N GLU A 850 -15.79 -30.36 -20.02
CA GLU A 850 -14.92 -31.43 -20.52
C GLU A 850 -13.71 -30.87 -21.28
N ASP A 851 -13.93 -29.84 -22.11
CA ASP A 851 -12.88 -29.17 -22.88
C ASP A 851 -11.93 -28.41 -21.94
N ILE A 852 -12.47 -27.75 -20.91
CA ILE A 852 -11.67 -27.05 -19.90
C ILE A 852 -10.81 -28.05 -19.10
N PHE A 853 -11.36 -29.20 -18.73
CA PHE A 853 -10.61 -30.24 -18.01
C PHE A 853 -9.51 -30.86 -18.86
N GLU A 854 -9.76 -31.14 -20.14
CA GLU A 854 -8.72 -31.65 -21.05
C GLU A 854 -7.55 -30.65 -21.17
N GLU A 855 -7.86 -29.36 -21.37
CA GLU A 855 -6.84 -28.31 -21.44
C GLU A 855 -6.11 -28.12 -20.10
N ALA A 856 -6.81 -28.20 -18.96
CA ALA A 856 -6.20 -28.12 -17.63
C ALA A 856 -5.17 -29.25 -17.40
N LEU A 857 -5.50 -30.47 -17.82
CA LEU A 857 -4.62 -31.63 -17.75
C LEU A 857 -3.41 -31.47 -18.68
N ALA A 858 -3.58 -30.90 -19.89
CA ALA A 858 -2.46 -30.57 -20.76
C ALA A 858 -1.50 -29.58 -20.11
N ILE A 859 -2.04 -28.48 -19.55
CA ILE A 859 -1.25 -27.45 -18.85
C ILE A 859 -0.46 -28.09 -17.69
N TYR A 860 -1.12 -28.91 -16.87
CA TYR A 860 -0.48 -29.61 -15.76
C TYR A 860 0.68 -30.50 -16.25
N ASN A 861 0.44 -31.34 -17.27
CA ASN A 861 1.46 -32.24 -17.78
C ASN A 861 2.70 -31.50 -18.34
N ILE A 862 2.48 -30.52 -19.21
CA ILE A 862 3.54 -29.75 -19.86
C ILE A 862 4.41 -29.02 -18.84
N THR A 863 3.77 -28.38 -17.86
CA THR A 863 4.48 -27.60 -16.84
C THR A 863 5.29 -28.48 -15.91
N TYR A 864 4.75 -29.64 -15.50
CA TYR A 864 5.45 -30.57 -14.61
C TYR A 864 6.59 -31.28 -15.30
N ASP A 865 6.40 -31.72 -16.55
CA ASP A 865 7.47 -32.33 -17.34
C ASP A 865 8.60 -31.33 -17.58
N TYR A 866 8.28 -30.07 -17.88
CA TYR A 866 9.28 -29.01 -18.00
C TYR A 866 9.98 -28.72 -16.67
N ALA A 867 9.23 -28.59 -15.57
CA ALA A 867 9.78 -28.34 -14.23
C ALA A 867 10.72 -29.47 -13.78
N LYS A 868 10.37 -30.72 -14.08
CA LYS A 868 11.18 -31.91 -13.83
C LYS A 868 12.47 -31.89 -14.63
N ASN A 869 12.40 -31.56 -15.93
CA ASN A 869 13.57 -31.47 -16.80
C ASN A 869 14.56 -30.36 -16.39
N VAL A 870 14.04 -29.21 -15.90
CA VAL A 870 14.87 -28.07 -15.45
C VAL A 870 15.35 -28.25 -14.01
N GLY A 871 14.69 -29.08 -13.21
CA GLY A 871 14.97 -29.26 -11.78
C GLY A 871 14.50 -28.08 -10.94
N SER A 872 13.35 -27.48 -11.27
CA SER A 872 12.82 -26.31 -10.56
C SER A 872 11.31 -26.42 -10.33
N VAL A 873 10.94 -26.74 -9.08
CA VAL A 873 9.55 -26.93 -8.65
C VAL A 873 8.69 -25.68 -8.84
N GLY A 874 9.27 -24.49 -8.65
CA GLY A 874 8.54 -23.22 -8.82
C GLY A 874 7.95 -23.01 -10.22
N LEU A 875 8.44 -23.72 -11.24
CA LEU A 875 7.90 -23.66 -12.61
C LEU A 875 6.51 -24.31 -12.74
N CYS A 876 6.12 -25.17 -11.79
CA CYS A 876 4.79 -25.75 -11.70
C CYS A 876 3.71 -24.70 -11.39
N ALA A 877 4.10 -23.50 -10.93
CA ALA A 877 3.18 -22.41 -10.58
C ALA A 877 2.20 -22.06 -11.69
N PHE A 878 2.60 -22.19 -12.97
CA PHE A 878 1.74 -21.85 -14.09
C PHE A 878 0.45 -22.69 -14.11
N ALA A 879 0.56 -24.01 -13.89
CA ALA A 879 -0.61 -24.88 -13.88
C ALA A 879 -1.62 -24.48 -12.81
N TRP A 880 -1.14 -24.20 -11.60
CA TRP A 880 -2.02 -23.85 -10.49
C TRP A 880 -2.55 -22.43 -10.56
N ARG A 881 -1.77 -21.48 -11.08
CA ARG A 881 -2.22 -20.08 -11.23
C ARG A 881 -3.19 -19.87 -12.39
N VAL A 882 -3.09 -20.68 -13.45
CA VAL A 882 -3.97 -20.58 -14.63
C VAL A 882 -5.13 -21.57 -14.58
N ALA A 883 -4.85 -22.85 -14.32
CA ALA A 883 -5.82 -23.94 -14.40
C ALA A 883 -6.23 -24.50 -13.02
N GLY A 884 -5.78 -23.90 -11.91
CA GLY A 884 -5.94 -24.45 -10.57
C GLY A 884 -7.39 -24.73 -10.16
N SER A 885 -8.35 -23.85 -10.51
CA SER A 885 -9.77 -24.08 -10.23
C SER A 885 -10.31 -25.31 -10.96
N ALA A 886 -10.01 -25.44 -12.25
CA ALA A 886 -10.41 -26.59 -13.06
C ALA A 886 -9.75 -27.89 -12.56
N LEU A 887 -8.46 -27.85 -12.20
CA LEU A 887 -7.73 -28.99 -11.65
C LEU A 887 -8.33 -29.47 -10.31
N CYS A 888 -8.67 -28.54 -9.41
CA CYS A 888 -9.29 -28.87 -8.12
C CYS A 888 -10.69 -29.48 -8.33
N LYS A 889 -11.50 -28.90 -9.23
CA LYS A 889 -12.83 -29.44 -9.55
C LYS A 889 -12.76 -30.82 -10.20
N PHE A 890 -11.84 -31.02 -11.14
CA PHE A 890 -11.60 -32.33 -11.75
C PHE A 890 -11.17 -33.37 -10.71
N HIS A 891 -10.27 -32.99 -9.78
CA HIS A 891 -9.86 -33.85 -8.68
C HIS A 891 -11.04 -34.27 -7.80
N ALA A 892 -11.88 -33.31 -7.38
CA ALA A 892 -13.07 -33.56 -6.59
C ALA A 892 -14.06 -34.52 -7.30
N MET A 893 -14.31 -34.27 -8.59
CA MET A 893 -15.20 -35.10 -9.41
C MET A 893 -14.73 -36.56 -9.49
N LYS A 894 -13.42 -36.79 -9.64
CA LYS A 894 -12.85 -38.15 -9.72
C LYS A 894 -12.88 -38.90 -8.39
N GLN A 895 -12.96 -38.19 -7.26
CA GLN A 895 -13.11 -38.78 -5.93
C GLN A 895 -14.59 -39.10 -5.58
N GLY A 896 -15.54 -38.82 -6.48
CA GLY A 896 -16.97 -39.05 -6.24
C GLY A 896 -17.61 -38.10 -5.24
N GLU A 897 -16.94 -36.99 -4.91
CA GLU A 897 -17.47 -35.96 -4.02
C GLU A 897 -18.24 -34.90 -4.84
N LYS A 898 -19.43 -34.48 -4.37
CA LYS A 898 -20.15 -33.34 -4.97
C LYS A 898 -19.27 -32.10 -4.86
N SER A 899 -19.30 -31.24 -5.87
CA SER A 899 -18.58 -29.95 -5.94
C SER A 899 -19.02 -28.98 -4.83
N ILE A 900 -18.62 -29.26 -3.59
CA ILE A 900 -18.52 -28.27 -2.52
C ILE A 900 -17.06 -27.81 -2.57
N THR A 901 -16.84 -26.50 -2.52
CA THR A 901 -15.49 -25.92 -2.64
C THR A 901 -14.56 -26.28 -1.48
N CYS A 902 -15.07 -27.02 -0.49
CA CYS A 902 -14.34 -27.77 0.52
C CYS A 902 -14.88 -29.21 0.51
N LEU A 903 -14.04 -30.19 0.20
CA LEU A 903 -14.37 -31.60 0.25
C LEU A 903 -14.86 -32.00 1.67
N PRO A 904 -16.03 -32.66 1.83
CA PRO A 904 -16.54 -33.08 3.14
C PRO A 904 -15.55 -33.91 3.99
N SER A 905 -14.69 -34.70 3.34
CA SER A 905 -13.61 -35.44 3.99
C SER A 905 -12.57 -34.51 4.61
N ILE A 906 -12.16 -33.49 3.86
CA ILE A 906 -11.23 -32.43 4.31
C ILE A 906 -11.86 -31.57 5.40
N LEU A 907 -13.14 -31.23 5.30
CA LEU A 907 -13.85 -30.47 6.34
C LEU A 907 -13.86 -31.25 7.67
N LYS A 908 -14.07 -32.57 7.64
CA LYS A 908 -13.98 -33.41 8.84
C LYS A 908 -12.57 -33.41 9.42
N GLU A 909 -11.53 -33.52 8.59
CA GLU A 909 -10.13 -33.44 9.02
C GLU A 909 -9.75 -32.05 9.60
N ILE A 910 -10.33 -30.97 9.07
CA ILE A 910 -10.10 -29.60 9.58
C ILE A 910 -10.81 -29.37 10.93
N LEU A 911 -12.00 -29.95 11.10
CA LEU A 911 -12.83 -29.78 12.29
C LEU A 911 -12.47 -30.74 13.43
N SER A 912 -11.82 -31.88 13.13
CA SER A 912 -11.13 -32.72 14.11
C SER A 912 -9.86 -32.06 14.65
#